data_AF-A0A1X6NQS1-F1
#
_entry.id   AF-A0A1X6NQS1-F1
#
_cell.length_a   1.000
_cell.length_b   1.000
_cell.length_c   1.000
_cell.angle_alpha   90.00
_cell.angle_beta   90.00
_cell.angle_gamma   90.00
#
_symmetry.space_group_name_H-M   'P 1'
#
loop_
_entity.id
_entity.type
_entity.pdbx_description
1 polymer ?
#
loop_
_entity_poly.entity_id
_entity_poly.type
_entity_poly.pdbx_seq_one_letter_code
_entity_poly.pdbx_strand_id
1 'polypeptide(L)'
;MVNKRVLCVAEKPSAARQLVDAVCQGGVNSARRRPGQSQYNHVFEFETAAPIASISPSPTERVTLVFTSVTGHLFEQEFEARYRSWGSCDPSLLLDRTQSAIEVGPPEEKMPLVRTLQDEARNCMALVLWLDGDSEGEKIAADVASVVRQTRPTINVRRARFSAITTAEILHTLAHLDVLNTRVVEMVAARQEIDLRSGAAFTRLLTRRIKNRFSDNRADASDAKVVSYGPCQFPTLGLVVDRFLTIRNFIRVPFFVIDLGLAAVAPATGVVPFSWARGRVFDQYVASVLYEACVEDAVSESPDGVPRAVVTGVRKNQRRRWKPLPLATVELQKEASRKLHLSSHLVMEIAEKLYTSGFISYPRTETDKFSRSIDLRALVAEQSSHGEWGGFAARLLANENRPGLGPGPPPDGYDIVQFDWPRDGPHDDAAHPPIHPTKVAPHGSLSGNEARVYEYVARRFLASCSVDAIGAETVVNARIGVEAFTAKGLIVEHRGFLEVFPYQRWADMEMPAYQVGHPAAVRSLLLRESSTEPPPLLSESDLISLMDRHGIGTDATIAEHVKKVQDRNYVRKLPGATGRFEPLPLGLALVDGCEAVAVHLARPTERARQEAAMKRIASGEVAQAPMIVDALNAYTALFESLRTHAAEMEAAISNHLSAFSAAEWRTHRANFSRCGECGGMAALKHSPNAGGAARRDRALFCAACAASHILPFNGNLEAHDHVCPICNFQTLAVTNPERNTTHYICPKCFSDPPQNSADNPGAVESSFRCFTCTHAGCTLATGSTSNGGGGAPSVATCGTCGSPMALRQAMSGARGWRVACTSPNCSVYFFPRCVSAVAATGDTCPTPACQGASLLQVTWVTAQLPRGQDVMTRGCIWCDPRYSHTLQAIGVEVMPSRGAPRGRGRARVRGAAAAGAPARGLGGRGGLAGGSLGGPGGPDLEDLAGRRGRGTAVGVRRVGVGAAAPAAAAAPARGRGGGQFGGLPPLAQFGAAARGRGVGLGGGAGGGLGMGFGSNGGGMASGGGAGAGRGAFGGGEGLAAAATAAAAAAVHRMAVAGRGLTRGSSRSSTRTACTYFARRSDQRGVPRAGPLPTQTSATTSTTEGRGGDTRRRAVADGAGVAFGERGGGGGAHGVDVVFVVGLPESAPWRGQRLRQHCSYDFVRGGRVCTVCGPNIYFWQA
;
A
#
# COMPACT_ATOMS: atom_id res chain seq x y z
N MET A 1 -3.77 54.60 2.98
CA MET A 1 -4.30 53.49 3.81
C MET A 1 -3.39 52.28 3.61
N VAL A 2 -3.20 51.42 4.61
CA VAL A 2 -2.42 50.18 4.45
C VAL A 2 -3.38 49.06 4.06
N ASN A 3 -3.37 48.63 2.80
CA ASN A 3 -4.25 47.55 2.35
C ASN A 3 -3.89 46.26 3.07
N LYS A 4 -4.82 45.76 3.89
CA LYS A 4 -4.67 44.52 4.65
C LYS A 4 -4.82 43.33 3.69
N ARG A 5 -3.70 42.85 3.15
CA ARG A 5 -3.62 41.66 2.29
C ARG A 5 -3.40 40.40 3.12
N VAL A 6 -4.07 39.31 2.76
CA VAL A 6 -3.93 37.98 3.37
C VAL A 6 -3.61 36.98 2.27
N LEU A 7 -2.52 36.24 2.44
CA LEU A 7 -2.11 35.18 1.53
C LEU A 7 -2.94 33.93 1.82
N CYS A 8 -3.59 33.36 0.81
CA CYS A 8 -4.37 32.14 0.92
C CYS A 8 -3.77 31.09 -0.03
N VAL A 9 -3.40 29.91 0.49
CA VAL A 9 -2.72 28.88 -0.30
C VAL A 9 -3.49 27.56 -0.23
N ALA A 10 -3.98 27.09 -1.36
CA ALA A 10 -4.59 25.77 -1.50
C ALA A 10 -3.60 24.71 -2.02
N GLU A 11 -3.98 23.43 -1.97
CA GLU A 11 -3.08 22.34 -2.36
C GLU A 11 -2.86 22.22 -3.87
N LYS A 12 -3.90 22.53 -4.68
CA LYS A 12 -3.96 22.30 -6.13
C LYS A 12 -4.59 23.51 -6.85
N PRO A 13 -4.23 23.82 -8.11
CA PRO A 13 -4.77 24.98 -8.83
C PRO A 13 -6.30 24.92 -9.02
N SER A 14 -6.85 23.71 -9.16
CA SER A 14 -8.29 23.44 -9.22
C SER A 14 -8.99 23.80 -7.91
N ALA A 15 -8.47 23.35 -6.77
CA ALA A 15 -8.98 23.68 -5.44
C ALA A 15 -8.94 25.19 -5.17
N ALA A 16 -7.82 25.86 -5.48
CA ALA A 16 -7.73 27.32 -5.37
C ALA A 16 -8.80 28.04 -6.20
N ARG A 17 -9.04 27.61 -7.45
CA ARG A 17 -10.08 28.20 -8.30
C ARG A 17 -11.48 28.09 -7.67
N GLN A 18 -11.81 26.92 -7.11
CA GLN A 18 -13.11 26.62 -6.52
C GLN A 18 -13.32 27.33 -5.18
N LEU A 19 -12.28 27.45 -4.36
CA LEU A 19 -12.28 28.24 -3.13
C LEU A 19 -12.47 29.74 -3.40
N VAL A 20 -11.84 30.27 -4.48
CA VAL A 20 -12.09 31.64 -4.92
C VAL A 20 -13.53 31.82 -5.41
N ASP A 21 -14.08 30.86 -6.16
CA ASP A 21 -15.48 30.89 -6.62
C ASP A 21 -16.47 30.89 -5.44
N ALA A 22 -16.17 30.14 -4.38
CA ALA A 22 -16.98 30.04 -3.17
C ALA A 22 -16.94 31.29 -2.26
N VAL A 23 -15.88 32.11 -2.30
CA VAL A 23 -15.68 33.25 -1.38
C VAL A 23 -15.77 34.62 -2.08
N CYS A 24 -15.51 34.69 -3.40
CA CYS A 24 -15.52 35.95 -4.13
C CYS A 24 -16.95 36.36 -4.53
N GLN A 25 -17.34 37.61 -4.24
CA GLN A 25 -18.63 38.14 -4.66
C GLN A 25 -18.66 38.29 -6.19
N GLY A 26 -19.51 37.51 -6.86
CA GLY A 26 -19.52 37.37 -8.33
C GLY A 26 -18.69 36.19 -8.87
N GLY A 27 -18.18 35.32 -7.99
CA GLY A 27 -17.42 34.12 -8.36
C GLY A 27 -15.99 34.42 -8.86
N VAL A 28 -15.30 33.39 -9.35
CA VAL A 28 -13.88 33.46 -9.72
C VAL A 28 -13.59 34.39 -10.90
N ASN A 29 -14.62 34.81 -11.63
CA ASN A 29 -14.50 35.72 -12.77
C ASN A 29 -14.50 37.21 -12.36
N SER A 30 -14.95 37.58 -11.15
CA SER A 30 -14.80 38.93 -10.61
C SER A 30 -13.45 39.14 -9.89
N ALA A 31 -12.77 38.05 -9.49
CA ALA A 31 -11.44 38.11 -8.91
C ALA A 31 -10.36 38.51 -9.94
N ARG A 32 -9.48 39.43 -9.55
CA ARG A 32 -8.34 39.88 -10.38
C ARG A 32 -7.29 38.77 -10.46
N ARG A 33 -7.32 37.99 -11.54
CA ARG A 33 -6.33 36.96 -11.85
C ARG A 33 -5.01 37.55 -12.36
N ARG A 34 -3.88 37.08 -11.80
CA ARG A 34 -2.50 37.36 -12.22
C ARG A 34 -1.72 36.05 -12.42
N PRO A 35 -0.69 36.01 -13.30
CA PRO A 35 0.26 34.91 -13.32
C PRO A 35 1.14 34.92 -12.06
N GLY A 36 1.50 33.73 -11.56
CA GLY A 36 2.66 33.55 -10.67
C GLY A 36 3.93 33.29 -11.49
N GLN A 37 5.05 32.97 -10.83
CA GLN A 37 6.26 32.51 -11.54
C GLN A 37 6.14 31.06 -12.03
N SER A 38 5.27 30.24 -11.41
CA SER A 38 4.86 28.95 -11.98
C SER A 38 3.73 29.15 -12.98
N GLN A 39 3.89 28.59 -14.18
CA GLN A 39 2.89 28.65 -15.27
C GLN A 39 1.52 28.05 -14.91
N TYR A 40 1.47 27.13 -13.93
CA TYR A 40 0.24 26.44 -13.52
C TYR A 40 -0.47 27.08 -12.31
N ASN A 41 0.23 27.95 -11.56
CA ASN A 41 -0.25 28.48 -10.28
C ASN A 41 -0.55 29.97 -10.40
N HIS A 42 -1.80 30.29 -10.71
CA HIS A 42 -2.28 31.67 -10.80
C HIS A 42 -2.56 32.27 -9.42
N VAL A 43 -2.34 33.57 -9.31
CA VAL A 43 -2.75 34.37 -8.15
C VAL A 43 -4.11 35.01 -8.45
N PHE A 44 -5.03 35.01 -7.49
CA PHE A 44 -6.35 35.63 -7.58
C PHE A 44 -6.52 36.64 -6.45
N GLU A 45 -6.86 37.88 -6.77
CA GLU A 45 -7.02 38.96 -5.78
C GLU A 45 -8.43 39.53 -5.77
N PHE A 46 -9.03 39.67 -4.59
CA PHE A 46 -10.33 40.31 -4.41
C PHE A 46 -10.48 40.87 -2.99
N GLU A 47 -11.35 41.87 -2.80
CA GLU A 47 -11.77 42.29 -1.46
C GLU A 47 -12.88 41.35 -0.95
N THR A 48 -12.80 40.99 0.33
CA THR A 48 -13.94 40.39 1.05
C THR A 48 -14.47 41.34 2.12
N ALA A 49 -15.79 41.28 2.33
CA ALA A 49 -16.48 41.86 3.47
C ALA A 49 -16.87 40.80 4.52
N ALA A 50 -16.50 39.52 4.31
CA ALA A 50 -16.71 38.48 5.30
C ALA A 50 -15.77 38.69 6.51
N PRO A 51 -16.28 38.61 7.75
CA PRO A 51 -15.47 38.86 8.95
C PRO A 51 -14.46 37.74 9.19
N ILE A 52 -13.17 38.11 9.33
CA ILE A 52 -12.07 37.19 9.60
C ILE A 52 -11.53 37.46 11.01
N ALA A 53 -12.30 37.08 12.04
CA ALA A 53 -12.08 37.46 13.43
C ALA A 53 -10.68 37.12 13.99
N SER A 54 -10.01 36.13 13.41
CA SER A 54 -8.65 35.69 13.76
C SER A 54 -7.51 36.52 13.12
N ILE A 55 -7.86 37.48 12.23
CA ILE A 55 -6.92 38.28 11.44
C ILE A 55 -7.26 39.79 11.46
N SER A 56 -8.54 40.18 11.45
CA SER A 56 -8.98 41.55 11.77
C SER A 56 -9.96 41.56 12.94
N PRO A 57 -9.80 42.46 13.92
CA PRO A 57 -10.72 42.62 15.04
C PRO A 57 -11.98 43.44 14.69
N SER A 58 -12.08 44.01 13.48
CA SER A 58 -13.25 44.80 13.06
C SER A 58 -14.08 44.05 12.03
N PRO A 59 -15.38 43.75 12.30
CA PRO A 59 -16.23 43.03 11.36
C PRO A 59 -16.67 43.86 10.15
N THR A 60 -16.38 45.16 10.12
CA THR A 60 -16.67 46.07 9.00
C THR A 60 -15.45 46.40 8.14
N GLU A 61 -14.26 45.92 8.50
CA GLU A 61 -13.02 46.23 7.80
C GLU A 61 -12.79 45.26 6.62
N ARG A 62 -12.67 45.81 5.41
CA ARG A 62 -12.38 45.01 4.21
C ARG A 62 -10.95 44.49 4.21
N VAL A 63 -10.80 43.25 3.77
CA VAL A 63 -9.52 42.55 3.65
C VAL A 63 -9.34 42.10 2.21
N THR A 64 -8.16 42.30 1.63
CA THR A 64 -7.83 41.76 0.30
C THR A 64 -7.33 40.33 0.45
N LEU A 65 -8.07 39.35 -0.07
CA LEU A 65 -7.60 37.97 -0.15
C LEU A 65 -6.74 37.78 -1.40
N VAL A 66 -5.61 37.09 -1.24
CA VAL A 66 -4.62 36.81 -2.29
C VAL A 66 -4.48 35.30 -2.39
N PHE A 67 -5.35 34.66 -3.17
CA PHE A 67 -5.37 33.20 -3.34
C PHE A 67 -4.34 32.73 -4.35
N THR A 68 -3.67 31.62 -4.05
CA THR A 68 -2.79 30.87 -4.94
C THR A 68 -2.81 29.38 -4.53
N SER A 69 -1.99 28.53 -5.15
CA SER A 69 -1.85 27.12 -4.76
C SER A 69 -0.42 26.61 -4.85
N VAL A 70 -0.18 25.47 -4.19
CA VAL A 70 0.91 24.56 -4.55
C VAL A 70 0.44 23.52 -5.59
N THR A 71 1.15 22.39 -5.69
CA THR A 71 0.79 21.23 -6.52
C THR A 71 1.10 19.96 -5.74
N GLY A 72 0.37 19.71 -4.66
CA GLY A 72 0.73 18.70 -3.66
C GLY A 72 1.99 19.08 -2.87
N HIS A 73 2.79 18.08 -2.44
CA HIS A 73 4.00 18.30 -1.64
C HIS A 73 4.98 19.31 -2.25
N LEU A 74 5.21 20.40 -1.50
CA LEU A 74 6.15 21.45 -1.85
C LEU A 74 7.60 21.05 -1.58
N PHE A 75 7.84 20.26 -0.51
CA PHE A 75 9.15 19.70 -0.17
C PHE A 75 9.21 18.20 -0.45
N GLU A 76 10.42 17.72 -0.70
CA GLU A 76 10.74 16.29 -0.82
C GLU A 76 11.84 15.93 0.19
N GLN A 77 11.95 14.63 0.50
CA GLN A 77 12.99 14.07 1.34
C GLN A 77 13.97 13.28 0.48
N GLU A 78 15.23 13.69 0.46
CA GLU A 78 16.28 12.98 -0.25
C GLU A 78 17.48 12.73 0.68
N PHE A 79 18.19 11.63 0.45
CA PHE A 79 19.50 11.49 1.07
C PHE A 79 20.47 12.55 0.56
N GLU A 80 21.32 13.02 1.46
CA GLU A 80 22.43 13.91 1.10
C GLU A 80 23.28 13.36 -0.06
N ALA A 81 23.91 14.27 -0.81
CA ALA A 81 24.58 13.95 -2.07
C ALA A 81 25.57 12.77 -2.00
N ARG A 82 26.19 12.52 -0.84
CA ARG A 82 27.13 11.38 -0.64
C ARG A 82 26.45 10.00 -0.62
N TYR A 83 25.16 9.91 -0.28
CA TYR A 83 24.40 8.64 -0.22
C TYR A 83 23.35 8.49 -1.32
N ARG A 84 22.95 9.59 -1.97
CA ARG A 84 21.86 9.64 -2.95
C ARG A 84 22.06 8.71 -4.15
N SER A 85 23.27 8.64 -4.69
CA SER A 85 23.56 7.80 -5.86
C SER A 85 23.58 6.29 -5.55
N TRP A 86 23.18 5.47 -6.51
CA TRP A 86 23.28 4.01 -6.39
C TRP A 86 24.75 3.58 -6.38
N GLY A 87 25.22 3.08 -5.24
CA GLY A 87 26.58 2.55 -5.10
C GLY A 87 27.63 3.53 -4.58
N SER A 88 27.25 4.70 -4.07
CA SER A 88 28.17 5.53 -3.28
C SER A 88 28.28 5.12 -1.80
N CYS A 89 27.55 4.07 -1.38
CA CYS A 89 27.60 3.49 -0.04
C CYS A 89 27.11 2.03 -0.02
N ASP A 90 27.42 1.35 1.09
CA ASP A 90 26.67 0.17 1.53
C ASP A 90 25.22 0.56 1.89
N PRO A 91 24.19 -0.25 1.58
CA PRO A 91 22.80 0.13 1.85
C PRO A 91 22.41 0.14 3.33
N SER A 92 23.13 -0.55 4.23
CA SER A 92 22.87 -0.54 5.68
C SER A 92 23.00 0.86 6.27
N LEU A 93 23.95 1.66 5.79
CA LEU A 93 24.21 3.03 6.25
C LEU A 93 23.01 3.97 6.03
N LEU A 94 22.05 3.60 5.18
CA LEU A 94 20.81 4.35 4.95
C LEU A 94 19.79 4.19 6.10
N LEU A 95 19.91 3.10 6.88
CA LEU A 95 19.08 2.86 8.07
C LEU A 95 19.62 3.63 9.29
N ASP A 96 20.92 3.91 9.34
CA ASP A 96 21.55 4.69 10.41
C ASP A 96 21.37 6.21 10.20
N ARG A 97 20.50 6.82 11.04
CA ARG A 97 20.24 8.27 11.05
C ARG A 97 21.45 9.13 11.45
N THR A 98 22.42 8.55 12.17
CA THR A 98 23.62 9.26 12.63
C THR A 98 24.69 9.36 11.55
N GLN A 99 24.69 8.41 10.60
CA GLN A 99 25.63 8.38 9.49
C GLN A 99 25.06 8.96 8.19
N SER A 100 23.78 8.74 7.89
CA SER A 100 23.13 9.28 6.67
C SER A 100 22.09 10.35 6.98
N ALA A 101 22.45 11.60 6.65
CA ALA A 101 21.52 12.72 6.72
C ALA A 101 20.50 12.68 5.58
N ILE A 102 19.32 13.22 5.86
CA ILE A 102 18.27 13.49 4.87
C ILE A 102 18.18 15.01 4.70
N GLU A 103 18.31 15.46 3.47
CA GLU A 103 18.03 16.82 3.03
C GLU A 103 16.52 16.93 2.81
N VAL A 104 15.89 17.96 3.36
CA VAL A 104 14.45 18.22 3.20
C VAL A 104 14.27 19.64 2.68
N GLY A 105 13.63 19.77 1.52
CA GLY A 105 13.43 21.07 0.88
C GLY A 105 12.71 20.95 -0.46
N PRO A 106 12.48 22.08 -1.15
CA PRO A 106 11.83 22.09 -2.45
C PRO A 106 12.80 21.61 -3.54
N PRO A 107 12.40 20.68 -4.43
CA PRO A 107 13.16 20.37 -5.64
C PRO A 107 13.14 21.56 -6.63
N GLU A 108 14.09 21.59 -7.56
CA GLU A 108 14.34 22.76 -8.42
C GLU A 108 13.11 23.14 -9.28
N GLU A 109 12.34 22.17 -9.77
CA GLU A 109 11.12 22.45 -10.55
C GLU A 109 9.99 23.10 -9.73
N LYS A 110 10.06 23.04 -8.39
CA LYS A 110 9.11 23.72 -7.49
C LYS A 110 9.62 25.10 -7.03
N MET A 111 10.86 25.48 -7.35
CA MET A 111 11.39 26.81 -7.02
C MET A 111 10.59 28.00 -7.60
N PRO A 112 9.93 27.93 -8.78
CA PRO A 112 9.02 28.98 -9.21
C PRO A 112 7.79 29.15 -8.29
N LEU A 113 7.27 28.06 -7.69
CA LEU A 113 6.20 28.15 -6.70
C LEU A 113 6.73 28.78 -5.39
N VAL A 114 7.90 28.34 -4.93
CA VAL A 114 8.58 28.90 -3.75
C VAL A 114 8.74 30.42 -3.87
N ARG A 115 9.26 30.90 -5.01
CA ARG A 115 9.43 32.34 -5.28
C ARG A 115 8.08 33.07 -5.31
N THR A 116 7.05 32.49 -5.92
CA THR A 116 5.69 33.06 -5.95
C THR A 116 5.11 33.22 -4.53
N LEU A 117 5.27 32.21 -3.67
CA LEU A 117 4.83 32.27 -2.27
C LEU A 117 5.61 33.35 -1.48
N GLN A 118 6.92 33.45 -1.68
CA GLN A 118 7.77 34.46 -1.06
C GLN A 118 7.43 35.89 -1.53
N ASP A 119 7.16 36.09 -2.83
CA ASP A 119 6.85 37.40 -3.42
C ASP A 119 5.55 37.99 -2.84
N GLU A 120 4.47 37.21 -2.80
CA GLU A 120 3.19 37.67 -2.24
C GLU A 120 3.25 37.82 -0.70
N ALA A 121 4.01 36.95 -0.02
CA ALA A 121 4.18 36.99 1.44
C ALA A 121 4.77 38.30 1.97
N ARG A 122 5.63 39.00 1.20
CA ARG A 122 6.21 40.30 1.63
C ARG A 122 5.14 41.32 2.01
N ASN A 123 4.04 41.30 1.28
CA ASN A 123 2.98 42.31 1.33
C ASN A 123 1.74 41.85 2.13
N CYS A 124 1.71 40.61 2.63
CA CYS A 124 0.58 40.07 3.38
C CYS A 124 0.82 40.10 4.88
N MET A 125 -0.21 40.41 5.67
CA MET A 125 -0.12 40.44 7.14
C MET A 125 -0.30 39.05 7.78
N ALA A 126 -1.02 38.16 7.08
CA ALA A 126 -1.34 36.81 7.53
C ALA A 126 -1.30 35.81 6.35
N LEU A 127 -1.17 34.53 6.69
CA LEU A 127 -1.25 33.36 5.80
C LEU A 127 -2.38 32.46 6.28
N VAL A 128 -3.29 32.08 5.37
CA VAL A 128 -4.33 31.08 5.60
C VAL A 128 -4.08 29.87 4.71
N LEU A 129 -4.00 28.70 5.36
CA LEU A 129 -3.68 27.42 4.73
C LEU A 129 -4.99 26.69 4.39
N TRP A 130 -5.30 26.61 3.09
CA TRP A 130 -6.51 26.02 2.50
C TRP A 130 -6.21 24.69 1.78
N LEU A 131 -5.34 23.88 2.37
CA LEU A 131 -4.99 22.56 1.85
C LEU A 131 -6.05 21.53 2.28
N ASP A 132 -6.04 20.33 1.70
CA ASP A 132 -7.06 19.34 2.04
C ASP A 132 -6.94 18.90 3.52
N GLY A 133 -8.00 18.33 4.10
CA GLY A 133 -8.17 18.26 5.56
C GLY A 133 -7.36 17.19 6.30
N ASP A 134 -6.70 16.30 5.58
CA ASP A 134 -6.01 15.11 6.10
C ASP A 134 -4.56 15.35 6.59
N SER A 135 -3.83 14.27 6.82
CA SER A 135 -2.46 14.32 7.33
C SER A 135 -1.46 14.86 6.32
N GLU A 136 -1.57 14.49 5.04
CA GLU A 136 -0.69 14.97 3.97
C GLU A 136 -0.95 16.46 3.74
N GLY A 137 -2.22 16.88 3.65
CA GLY A 137 -2.61 18.29 3.57
C GLY A 137 -2.03 19.13 4.72
N GLU A 138 -2.02 18.60 5.95
CA GLU A 138 -1.38 19.26 7.10
C GLU A 138 0.15 19.34 6.97
N LYS A 139 0.82 18.29 6.48
CA LYS A 139 2.26 18.30 6.20
C LYS A 139 2.63 19.32 5.12
N ILE A 140 1.87 19.37 4.02
CA ILE A 140 2.08 20.35 2.94
C ILE A 140 1.82 21.77 3.47
N ALA A 141 0.84 21.94 4.35
CA ALA A 141 0.53 23.22 5.00
C ALA A 141 1.72 23.72 5.88
N ALA A 142 2.42 22.80 6.54
CA ALA A 142 3.66 23.10 7.27
C ALA A 142 4.80 23.56 6.35
N ASP A 143 4.98 22.91 5.20
CA ASP A 143 6.03 23.24 4.23
C ASP A 143 5.79 24.64 3.61
N VAL A 144 4.53 24.95 3.25
CA VAL A 144 4.11 26.29 2.82
C VAL A 144 4.38 27.33 3.91
N ALA A 145 4.00 27.05 5.15
CA ALA A 145 4.25 27.95 6.27
C ALA A 145 5.75 28.16 6.53
N SER A 146 6.60 27.16 6.30
CA SER A 146 8.06 27.25 6.37
C SER A 146 8.61 28.22 5.31
N VAL A 147 8.26 28.01 4.03
CA VAL A 147 8.68 28.88 2.91
C VAL A 147 8.25 30.33 3.11
N VAL A 148 7.00 30.55 3.53
CA VAL A 148 6.47 31.90 3.76
C VAL A 148 7.18 32.60 4.95
N ARG A 149 7.47 31.86 6.03
CA ARG A 149 8.21 32.40 7.19
C ARG A 149 9.67 32.75 6.90
N GLN A 150 10.31 32.16 5.89
CA GLN A 150 11.65 32.59 5.46
C GLN A 150 11.67 34.05 4.98
N THR A 151 10.56 34.53 4.39
CA THR A 151 10.42 35.93 3.94
C THR A 151 9.76 36.82 4.99
N ARG A 152 8.80 36.29 5.78
CA ARG A 152 8.10 37.04 6.82
C ARG A 152 7.98 36.21 8.11
N PRO A 153 9.00 36.16 8.98
CA PRO A 153 9.03 35.27 10.15
C PRO A 153 7.86 35.46 11.14
N THR A 154 7.37 36.70 11.26
CA THR A 154 6.32 37.12 12.21
C THR A 154 4.91 37.11 11.62
N ILE A 155 4.70 36.47 10.46
CA ILE A 155 3.38 36.37 9.83
C ILE A 155 2.39 35.54 10.69
N ASN A 156 1.16 36.02 10.85
CA ASN A 156 0.08 35.27 11.49
C ASN A 156 -0.31 34.09 10.58
N VAL A 157 -0.04 32.86 11.00
CA VAL A 157 -0.35 31.65 10.22
C VAL A 157 -1.59 30.97 10.81
N ARG A 158 -2.58 30.73 9.96
CA ARG A 158 -3.86 30.11 10.31
C ARG A 158 -4.20 28.95 9.37
N ARG A 159 -4.99 28.00 9.87
CA ARG A 159 -5.44 26.81 9.16
C ARG A 159 -6.94 26.89 8.90
N ALA A 160 -7.33 26.82 7.63
CA ALA A 160 -8.72 26.54 7.28
C ALA A 160 -8.96 25.03 7.42
N ARG A 161 -9.99 24.66 8.18
CA ARG A 161 -10.49 23.27 8.32
C ARG A 161 -11.87 23.20 7.66
N PHE A 162 -12.01 22.31 6.67
CA PHE A 162 -13.24 22.11 5.90
C PHE A 162 -13.27 20.67 5.37
N SER A 163 -14.47 20.17 5.11
CA SER A 163 -14.78 18.82 4.62
C SER A 163 -15.50 18.82 3.28
N ALA A 164 -16.05 19.95 2.82
CA ALA A 164 -16.52 20.12 1.45
C ALA A 164 -16.26 21.54 0.93
N ILE A 165 -16.10 21.65 -0.40
CA ILE A 165 -15.97 22.95 -1.07
C ILE A 165 -17.38 23.45 -1.42
N THR A 166 -18.07 24.01 -0.42
CA THR A 166 -19.39 24.66 -0.55
C THR A 166 -19.32 26.10 -0.02
N THR A 167 -20.09 27.02 -0.60
CA THR A 167 -20.09 28.44 -0.18
C THR A 167 -20.41 28.60 1.31
N ALA A 168 -21.39 27.85 1.84
CA ALA A 168 -21.76 27.92 3.25
C ALA A 168 -20.62 27.47 4.18
N GLU A 169 -20.00 26.31 3.89
CA GLU A 169 -18.93 25.77 4.72
C GLU A 169 -17.64 26.60 4.62
N ILE A 170 -17.23 27.00 3.42
CA ILE A 170 -15.99 27.77 3.22
C ILE A 170 -16.09 29.16 3.86
N LEU A 171 -17.27 29.82 3.84
CA LEU A 171 -17.50 31.07 4.58
C LEU A 171 -17.51 30.85 6.11
N HIS A 172 -18.10 29.74 6.59
CA HIS A 172 -18.04 29.38 8.01
C HIS A 172 -16.61 29.13 8.48
N THR A 173 -15.81 28.40 7.70
CA THR A 173 -14.38 28.15 7.96
C THR A 173 -13.55 29.43 7.94
N LEU A 174 -13.84 30.38 7.05
CA LEU A 174 -13.16 31.68 7.00
C LEU A 174 -13.35 32.49 8.30
N ALA A 175 -14.51 32.38 8.96
CA ALA A 175 -14.73 32.98 10.27
C ALA A 175 -14.01 32.21 11.40
N HIS A 176 -13.94 30.88 11.32
CA HIS A 176 -13.45 29.98 12.37
C HIS A 176 -12.09 29.34 12.05
N LEU A 177 -11.08 30.16 11.73
CA LEU A 177 -9.74 29.67 11.37
C LEU A 177 -8.91 29.20 12.58
N ASP A 178 -8.43 27.96 12.48
CA ASP A 178 -7.67 27.21 13.48
C ASP A 178 -6.14 27.43 13.34
N VAL A 179 -5.34 26.64 14.05
CA VAL A 179 -3.88 26.55 13.98
C VAL A 179 -3.40 25.28 13.26
N LEU A 180 -2.11 25.22 12.93
CA LEU A 180 -1.47 24.04 12.33
C LEU A 180 -1.18 22.98 13.41
N ASN A 181 -1.63 21.75 13.21
CA ASN A 181 -1.40 20.63 14.11
C ASN A 181 -0.01 19.99 13.87
N THR A 182 1.00 20.42 14.63
CA THR A 182 2.39 19.94 14.48
C THR A 182 2.55 18.43 14.72
N ARG A 183 1.70 17.80 15.52
CA ARG A 183 1.79 16.35 15.79
C ARG A 183 1.46 15.50 14.57
N VAL A 184 0.51 15.95 13.75
CA VAL A 184 0.17 15.31 12.47
C VAL A 184 1.30 15.53 11.45
N VAL A 185 1.90 16.72 11.43
CA VAL A 185 3.09 17.02 10.63
C VAL A 185 4.27 16.12 11.01
N GLU A 186 4.51 15.92 12.31
CA GLU A 186 5.52 15.01 12.85
C GLU A 186 5.25 13.54 12.49
N MET A 187 4.00 13.09 12.59
CA MET A 187 3.56 11.75 12.20
C MET A 187 3.88 11.47 10.72
N VAL A 188 3.50 12.38 9.82
CA VAL A 188 3.76 12.22 8.38
C VAL A 188 5.24 12.26 8.07
N ALA A 189 6.00 13.19 8.67
CA ALA A 189 7.44 13.25 8.48
C ALA A 189 8.15 11.97 8.96
N ALA A 190 7.65 11.31 10.02
CA ALA A 190 8.15 10.01 10.48
C ALA A 190 7.86 8.88 9.48
N ARG A 191 6.62 8.81 8.95
CA ARG A 191 6.27 7.86 7.86
C ARG A 191 7.19 8.04 6.66
N GLN A 192 7.38 9.28 6.21
CA GLN A 192 8.23 9.60 5.06
C GLN A 192 9.70 9.19 5.29
N GLU A 193 10.29 9.46 6.47
CA GLU A 193 11.68 9.04 6.76
C GLU A 193 11.82 7.51 6.85
N ILE A 194 10.89 6.82 7.52
CA ILE A 194 10.93 5.34 7.65
C ILE A 194 10.75 4.67 6.28
N ASP A 195 9.80 5.14 5.46
CA ASP A 195 9.51 4.57 4.15
C ASP A 195 10.64 4.86 3.15
N LEU A 196 11.30 6.03 3.24
CA LEU A 196 12.50 6.36 2.45
C LEU A 196 13.69 5.48 2.84
N ARG A 197 13.99 5.35 4.14
CA ARG A 197 15.17 4.60 4.61
C ARG A 197 15.04 3.09 4.39
N SER A 198 13.95 2.49 4.86
CA SER A 198 13.69 1.06 4.65
C SER A 198 13.52 0.74 3.17
N GLY A 199 12.75 1.58 2.44
CA GLY A 199 12.56 1.46 1.00
C GLY A 199 13.89 1.47 0.24
N ALA A 200 14.76 2.46 0.47
CA ALA A 200 16.04 2.58 -0.23
C ALA A 200 17.04 1.47 0.12
N ALA A 201 17.16 1.09 1.40
CA ALA A 201 18.10 0.05 1.85
C ALA A 201 17.77 -1.31 1.21
N PHE A 202 16.55 -1.82 1.43
CA PHE A 202 16.14 -3.12 0.91
C PHE A 202 15.99 -3.12 -0.62
N THR A 203 15.52 -2.02 -1.25
CA THR A 203 15.49 -1.92 -2.73
C THR A 203 16.88 -2.04 -3.33
N ARG A 204 17.89 -1.35 -2.76
CA ARG A 204 19.28 -1.45 -3.23
C ARG A 204 19.79 -2.88 -3.07
N LEU A 205 19.61 -3.50 -1.90
CA LEU A 205 20.04 -4.88 -1.62
C LEU A 205 19.40 -5.89 -2.59
N LEU A 206 18.06 -5.94 -2.66
CA LEU A 206 17.33 -6.90 -3.50
C LEU A 206 17.61 -6.70 -4.99
N THR A 207 17.65 -5.45 -5.47
CA THR A 207 17.98 -5.16 -6.88
C THR A 207 19.40 -5.60 -7.22
N ARG A 208 20.39 -5.33 -6.36
CA ARG A 208 21.78 -5.77 -6.55
C ARG A 208 21.88 -7.29 -6.64
N ARG A 209 21.24 -7.99 -5.70
CA ARG A 209 21.24 -9.47 -5.58
C ARG A 209 20.59 -10.17 -6.77
N ILE A 210 19.42 -9.69 -7.21
CA ILE A 210 18.61 -10.41 -8.21
C ILE A 210 19.05 -10.09 -9.66
N LYS A 211 19.31 -8.81 -9.96
CA LYS A 211 19.43 -8.30 -11.35
C LYS A 211 20.53 -8.94 -12.21
N ASN A 212 21.63 -9.38 -11.58
CA ASN A 212 22.76 -9.99 -12.29
C ASN A 212 22.72 -11.53 -12.27
N ARG A 213 21.90 -12.13 -11.40
CA ARG A 213 21.89 -13.59 -11.13
C ARG A 213 20.75 -14.33 -11.82
N PHE A 214 19.61 -13.69 -12.04
CA PHE A 214 18.41 -14.31 -12.58
C PHE A 214 17.96 -13.69 -13.91
N SER A 215 17.48 -14.52 -14.83
CA SER A 215 16.77 -14.09 -16.02
C SER A 215 15.29 -13.86 -15.67
N ASP A 216 14.84 -12.64 -15.90
CA ASP A 216 13.44 -12.27 -15.76
C ASP A 216 12.78 -12.51 -17.13
N ASN A 217 11.83 -13.46 -17.22
CA ASN A 217 11.15 -13.82 -18.48
C ASN A 217 10.11 -12.77 -18.93
N ARG A 218 10.46 -11.48 -18.78
CA ARG A 218 9.64 -10.32 -19.11
C ARG A 218 9.96 -9.84 -20.52
N ALA A 219 9.00 -9.97 -21.42
CA ALA A 219 9.16 -9.66 -22.85
C ALA A 219 9.48 -8.17 -23.16
N ASP A 220 9.16 -7.24 -22.25
CA ASP A 220 9.43 -5.80 -22.43
C ASP A 220 10.82 -5.38 -21.91
N ALA A 221 11.84 -5.67 -22.73
CA ALA A 221 13.24 -5.33 -22.48
C ALA A 221 13.60 -3.86 -22.80
N SER A 222 12.80 -2.90 -22.31
CA SER A 222 13.06 -1.45 -22.51
C SER A 222 13.71 -0.75 -21.32
N ASP A 223 13.63 -1.33 -20.11
CA ASP A 223 14.36 -0.84 -18.94
C ASP A 223 14.63 -1.96 -17.93
N ALA A 224 15.79 -1.95 -17.29
CA ALA A 224 16.24 -3.04 -16.42
C ALA A 224 15.71 -2.86 -14.98
N LYS A 225 14.40 -3.11 -14.83
CA LYS A 225 13.51 -2.78 -13.69
C LYS A 225 13.98 -3.26 -12.30
N VAL A 226 14.50 -2.33 -11.48
CA VAL A 226 13.67 -1.75 -10.39
C VAL A 226 13.06 -2.72 -9.36
N VAL A 227 13.79 -3.67 -8.77
CA VAL A 227 13.29 -4.55 -7.69
C VAL A 227 13.13 -3.76 -6.37
N SER A 228 11.99 -3.10 -6.22
CA SER A 228 11.65 -2.26 -5.07
C SER A 228 11.14 -3.05 -3.87
N TYR A 229 11.67 -2.76 -2.70
CA TYR A 229 11.00 -2.97 -1.42
C TYR A 229 10.19 -1.71 -1.04
N GLY A 230 9.14 -1.90 -0.24
CA GLY A 230 8.44 -0.83 0.46
C GLY A 230 7.66 -1.41 1.65
N PRO A 231 7.68 -0.76 2.83
CA PRO A 231 7.28 -1.40 4.08
C PRO A 231 5.80 -1.79 4.18
N CYS A 232 4.89 -1.13 3.44
CA CYS A 232 3.51 -1.62 3.28
C CYS A 232 3.27 -2.35 1.94
N GLN A 233 4.02 -2.01 0.89
CA GLN A 233 3.95 -2.66 -0.42
C GLN A 233 4.28 -4.15 -0.35
N PHE A 234 5.27 -4.54 0.47
CA PHE A 234 5.72 -5.92 0.54
C PHE A 234 4.78 -6.83 1.36
N PRO A 235 4.19 -6.39 2.49
CA PRO A 235 3.03 -7.08 3.08
C PRO A 235 1.80 -7.15 2.19
N THR A 236 1.52 -6.11 1.39
CA THR A 236 0.42 -6.13 0.40
C THR A 236 0.60 -7.25 -0.64
N LEU A 237 1.83 -7.46 -1.10
CA LEU A 237 2.21 -8.62 -1.93
C LEU A 237 2.09 -9.94 -1.14
N GLY A 238 2.53 -9.96 0.11
CA GLY A 238 2.44 -11.12 1.00
C GLY A 238 1.02 -11.70 1.11
N LEU A 239 0.00 -10.84 1.28
CA LEU A 239 -1.41 -11.26 1.33
C LEU A 239 -1.89 -11.95 0.03
N VAL A 240 -1.38 -11.53 -1.13
CA VAL A 240 -1.70 -12.17 -2.43
C VAL A 240 -0.96 -13.50 -2.59
N VAL A 241 0.31 -13.57 -2.19
CA VAL A 241 1.11 -14.80 -2.23
C VAL A 241 0.58 -15.85 -1.26
N ASP A 242 0.21 -15.47 -0.04
CA ASP A 242 -0.40 -16.35 0.96
C ASP A 242 -1.69 -17.00 0.44
N ARG A 243 -2.59 -16.21 -0.17
CA ARG A 243 -3.80 -16.78 -0.80
C ARG A 243 -3.44 -17.73 -1.94
N PHE A 244 -2.48 -17.38 -2.79
CA PHE A 244 -2.05 -18.24 -3.91
C PHE A 244 -1.45 -19.56 -3.42
N LEU A 245 -0.58 -19.53 -2.41
CA LEU A 245 0.00 -20.74 -1.80
C LEU A 245 -1.05 -21.56 -1.05
N THR A 246 -2.00 -20.93 -0.35
CA THR A 246 -3.15 -21.58 0.26
C THR A 246 -3.96 -22.38 -0.76
N ILE A 247 -4.15 -21.83 -1.98
CA ILE A 247 -4.85 -22.52 -3.07
C ILE A 247 -4.00 -23.66 -3.65
N ARG A 248 -2.73 -23.40 -3.95
CA ARG A 248 -1.82 -24.37 -4.57
C ARG A 248 -1.59 -25.60 -3.67
N ASN A 249 -1.58 -25.39 -2.36
CA ASN A 249 -1.32 -26.43 -1.36
C ASN A 249 -2.63 -27.03 -0.80
N PHE A 250 -3.81 -26.69 -1.34
CA PHE A 250 -5.10 -27.16 -0.84
C PHE A 250 -5.38 -28.61 -1.25
N ILE A 251 -5.56 -29.48 -0.25
CA ILE A 251 -6.01 -30.86 -0.47
C ILE A 251 -7.54 -30.88 -0.44
N ARG A 252 -8.16 -31.22 -1.58
CA ARG A 252 -9.61 -31.48 -1.65
C ARG A 252 -9.93 -32.76 -0.88
N VAL A 253 -10.97 -32.71 -0.05
CA VAL A 253 -11.48 -33.86 0.73
C VAL A 253 -12.93 -34.12 0.32
N PRO A 254 -13.32 -35.36 -0.01
CA PRO A 254 -14.70 -35.68 -0.31
C PRO A 254 -15.59 -35.52 0.94
N PHE A 255 -16.85 -35.15 0.74
CA PHE A 255 -17.86 -35.11 1.77
C PHE A 255 -19.24 -35.41 1.18
N PHE A 256 -20.12 -35.92 2.03
CA PHE A 256 -21.45 -36.39 1.67
C PHE A 256 -22.52 -35.56 2.37
N VAL A 257 -23.62 -35.30 1.67
CA VAL A 257 -24.79 -34.55 2.15
C VAL A 257 -26.04 -35.33 1.79
N ILE A 258 -26.98 -35.44 2.72
CA ILE A 258 -28.33 -35.95 2.43
C ILE A 258 -29.17 -34.74 1.97
N ASP A 259 -29.40 -34.61 0.67
CA ASP A 259 -30.28 -33.58 0.13
C ASP A 259 -31.73 -34.07 0.16
N LEU A 260 -32.59 -33.37 0.92
CA LEU A 260 -34.02 -33.66 1.02
C LEU A 260 -34.83 -32.64 0.21
N GLY A 261 -35.76 -33.12 -0.61
CA GLY A 261 -36.75 -32.32 -1.32
C GLY A 261 -38.15 -32.81 -1.01
N LEU A 262 -38.98 -31.95 -0.40
CA LEU A 262 -40.37 -32.25 -0.06
C LEU A 262 -41.32 -31.64 -1.08
N ALA A 263 -42.47 -32.29 -1.32
CA ALA A 263 -43.54 -31.71 -2.11
C ALA A 263 -44.01 -30.39 -1.48
N ALA A 264 -44.19 -29.36 -2.30
CA ALA A 264 -44.95 -28.18 -1.90
C ALA A 264 -46.41 -28.58 -1.60
N VAL A 265 -46.98 -28.00 -0.55
CA VAL A 265 -48.40 -28.16 -0.20
C VAL A 265 -49.22 -27.13 -0.99
N ALA A 266 -50.39 -27.54 -1.49
CA ALA A 266 -51.30 -26.69 -2.25
C ALA A 266 -51.64 -25.40 -1.48
N PRO A 267 -51.79 -24.24 -2.15
CA PRO A 267 -51.86 -24.06 -3.61
C PRO A 267 -50.52 -24.07 -4.36
N ALA A 268 -49.37 -24.13 -3.67
CA ALA A 268 -48.06 -24.11 -4.31
C ALA A 268 -47.70 -25.46 -4.97
N THR A 269 -47.12 -25.41 -6.17
CA THR A 269 -46.65 -26.59 -6.91
C THR A 269 -45.12 -26.57 -7.05
N GLY A 270 -44.44 -27.62 -6.62
CA GLY A 270 -42.98 -27.74 -6.77
C GLY A 270 -42.36 -28.67 -5.74
N VAL A 271 -41.02 -28.60 -5.64
CA VAL A 271 -40.22 -29.28 -4.62
C VAL A 271 -39.47 -28.22 -3.81
N VAL A 272 -39.64 -28.26 -2.48
CA VAL A 272 -38.91 -27.38 -1.55
C VAL A 272 -37.65 -28.11 -1.07
N PRO A 273 -36.44 -27.56 -1.28
CA PRO A 273 -35.21 -28.15 -0.75
C PRO A 273 -35.07 -27.85 0.75
N PHE A 274 -34.71 -28.88 1.51
CA PHE A 274 -34.40 -28.80 2.94
C PHE A 274 -32.92 -29.15 3.17
N SER A 275 -32.23 -28.31 3.94
CA SER A 275 -30.84 -28.54 4.32
C SER A 275 -30.76 -29.51 5.51
N TRP A 276 -29.91 -30.52 5.40
CA TRP A 276 -29.64 -31.48 6.49
C TRP A 276 -29.01 -30.81 7.71
N ALA A 277 -29.51 -31.11 8.91
CA ALA A 277 -29.07 -30.47 10.15
C ALA A 277 -27.61 -30.77 10.53
N ARG A 278 -27.05 -31.90 10.07
CA ARG A 278 -25.62 -32.23 10.23
C ARG A 278 -24.71 -31.47 9.25
N GLY A 279 -25.29 -30.82 8.23
CA GLY A 279 -24.58 -30.12 7.16
C GLY A 279 -23.89 -31.07 6.18
N ARG A 280 -22.83 -31.76 6.62
CA ARG A 280 -22.06 -32.73 5.82
C ARG A 280 -21.29 -33.72 6.70
N VAL A 281 -21.02 -34.91 6.16
CA VAL A 281 -20.17 -35.94 6.77
C VAL A 281 -19.01 -36.27 5.84
N PHE A 282 -17.80 -36.48 6.37
CA PHE A 282 -16.59 -36.76 5.59
C PHE A 282 -16.27 -38.25 5.41
N ASP A 283 -16.98 -39.13 6.14
CA ASP A 283 -16.85 -40.59 6.03
C ASP A 283 -18.00 -41.16 5.19
N GLN A 284 -17.67 -41.98 4.18
CA GLN A 284 -18.64 -42.55 3.26
C GLN A 284 -19.55 -43.59 3.94
N TYR A 285 -19.02 -44.44 4.81
CA TYR A 285 -19.79 -45.50 5.47
C TYR A 285 -20.79 -44.91 6.46
N VAL A 286 -20.38 -43.92 7.26
CA VAL A 286 -21.27 -43.19 8.16
C VAL A 286 -22.35 -42.47 7.37
N ALA A 287 -22.01 -41.85 6.24
CA ALA A 287 -22.98 -41.17 5.39
C ALA A 287 -23.97 -42.14 4.71
N SER A 288 -23.52 -43.31 4.26
CA SER A 288 -24.38 -44.36 3.71
C SER A 288 -25.34 -44.91 4.76
N VAL A 289 -24.86 -45.27 5.97
CA VAL A 289 -25.72 -45.80 7.05
C VAL A 289 -26.79 -44.78 7.47
N LEU A 290 -26.44 -43.49 7.57
CA LEU A 290 -27.42 -42.44 7.88
C LEU A 290 -28.43 -42.22 6.75
N TYR A 291 -28.03 -42.41 5.49
CA TYR A 291 -28.92 -42.32 4.33
C TYR A 291 -29.83 -43.53 4.20
N GLU A 292 -29.31 -44.75 4.38
CA GLU A 292 -30.07 -46.01 4.36
C GLU A 292 -31.16 -45.98 5.44
N ALA A 293 -30.82 -45.58 6.68
CA ALA A 293 -31.81 -45.36 7.73
C ALA A 293 -32.87 -44.31 7.35
N CYS A 294 -32.50 -43.21 6.68
CA CYS A 294 -33.48 -42.24 6.17
C CYS A 294 -34.39 -42.84 5.09
N VAL A 295 -33.89 -43.71 4.21
CA VAL A 295 -34.71 -44.36 3.17
C VAL A 295 -35.68 -45.36 3.80
N GLU A 296 -35.23 -46.15 4.78
CA GLU A 296 -36.08 -47.09 5.52
C GLU A 296 -37.16 -46.36 6.34
N ASP A 297 -36.78 -45.36 7.14
CA ASP A 297 -37.72 -44.60 7.99
C ASP A 297 -38.72 -43.77 7.16
N ALA A 298 -38.33 -43.24 6.00
CA ALA A 298 -39.24 -42.51 5.12
C ALA A 298 -40.34 -43.42 4.53
N VAL A 299 -40.06 -44.70 4.33
CA VAL A 299 -41.03 -45.68 3.81
C VAL A 299 -41.84 -46.31 4.95
N SER A 300 -41.21 -46.63 6.08
CA SER A 300 -41.87 -47.31 7.20
C SER A 300 -42.94 -46.45 7.89
N GLU A 301 -42.76 -45.13 7.96
CA GLU A 301 -43.78 -44.18 8.45
C GLU A 301 -44.92 -43.91 7.43
N SER A 302 -45.07 -44.71 6.35
CA SER A 302 -46.02 -44.45 5.25
C SER A 302 -47.01 -45.59 4.90
N PRO A 303 -48.32 -45.45 5.19
CA PRO A 303 -49.33 -46.46 4.88
C PRO A 303 -49.62 -46.71 3.40
N ASP A 304 -49.23 -45.80 2.50
CA ASP A 304 -49.44 -45.90 1.05
C ASP A 304 -48.15 -46.18 0.26
N GLY A 305 -47.03 -46.44 0.96
CA GLY A 305 -45.72 -46.70 0.37
C GLY A 305 -45.06 -45.48 -0.29
N VAL A 306 -45.70 -44.30 -0.28
CA VAL A 306 -45.09 -43.05 -0.76
C VAL A 306 -44.15 -42.53 0.33
N PRO A 307 -42.84 -42.34 0.09
CA PRO A 307 -41.92 -41.94 1.16
C PRO A 307 -42.30 -40.57 1.77
N ARG A 308 -42.23 -40.44 3.10
CA ARG A 308 -42.73 -39.29 3.87
C ARG A 308 -41.69 -38.73 4.84
N ALA A 309 -41.88 -37.47 5.22
CA ALA A 309 -41.12 -36.79 6.26
C ALA A 309 -42.08 -36.03 7.19
N VAL A 310 -41.90 -36.16 8.50
CA VAL A 310 -42.77 -35.49 9.50
C VAL A 310 -42.32 -34.05 9.71
N VAL A 311 -43.22 -33.09 9.53
CA VAL A 311 -42.96 -31.69 9.86
C VAL A 311 -42.94 -31.52 11.39
N THR A 312 -41.76 -31.30 11.96
CA THR A 312 -41.56 -31.20 13.42
C THR A 312 -41.71 -29.78 13.96
N GLY A 313 -41.70 -28.76 13.11
CA GLY A 313 -41.96 -27.39 13.53
C GLY A 313 -42.02 -26.40 12.40
N VAL A 314 -42.94 -25.42 12.50
CA VAL A 314 -43.04 -24.26 11.61
C VAL A 314 -42.93 -23.02 12.47
N ARG A 315 -42.01 -22.11 12.15
CA ARG A 315 -41.79 -20.85 12.90
C ARG A 315 -41.72 -19.68 11.93
N LYS A 316 -42.60 -18.70 12.10
CA LYS A 316 -42.51 -17.39 11.44
C LYS A 316 -41.77 -16.43 12.36
N ASN A 317 -40.71 -15.80 11.87
CA ASN A 317 -39.92 -14.81 12.59
C ASN A 317 -39.82 -13.55 11.75
N GLN A 318 -40.14 -12.38 12.30
CA GLN A 318 -39.82 -11.13 11.61
C GLN A 318 -38.29 -10.95 11.58
N ARG A 319 -37.78 -10.53 10.42
CA ARG A 319 -36.38 -10.19 10.18
C ARG A 319 -36.30 -8.74 9.71
N ARG A 320 -35.26 -8.06 10.17
CA ARG A 320 -34.89 -6.73 9.69
C ARG A 320 -33.59 -6.86 8.93
N ARG A 321 -33.51 -6.34 7.71
CA ARG A 321 -32.25 -6.12 7.02
C ARG A 321 -31.84 -4.68 7.31
N TRP A 322 -30.72 -4.53 8.00
CA TRP A 322 -30.23 -3.23 8.41
C TRP A 322 -29.85 -2.35 7.23
N LYS A 323 -30.23 -1.07 7.31
CA LYS A 323 -29.76 -0.02 6.43
C LYS A 323 -28.23 0.12 6.50
N PRO A 324 -27.56 0.49 5.39
CA PRO A 324 -26.11 0.59 5.36
C PRO A 324 -25.60 1.61 6.38
N LEU A 325 -24.39 1.35 6.92
CA LEU A 325 -23.65 2.39 7.62
C LEU A 325 -23.30 3.54 6.65
N PRO A 326 -23.15 4.77 7.17
CA PRO A 326 -22.46 5.86 6.48
C PRO A 326 -21.14 5.42 5.82
N LEU A 327 -20.72 6.15 4.78
CA LEU A 327 -19.71 5.68 3.86
C LEU A 327 -18.30 6.17 4.22
N ALA A 328 -17.50 5.33 4.85
CA ALA A 328 -16.05 5.55 5.01
C ALA A 328 -15.27 5.15 3.74
N THR A 329 -14.02 5.62 3.63
CA THR A 329 -13.15 5.43 2.45
C THR A 329 -12.96 3.96 2.06
N VAL A 330 -12.63 3.12 3.05
CA VAL A 330 -12.36 1.69 2.84
C VAL A 330 -13.58 0.97 2.26
N GLU A 331 -14.77 1.32 2.74
CA GLU A 331 -16.04 0.78 2.28
C GLU A 331 -16.41 1.27 0.87
N LEU A 332 -16.15 2.54 0.54
CA LEU A 332 -16.27 3.05 -0.84
C LEU A 332 -15.35 2.28 -1.80
N GLN A 333 -14.07 2.08 -1.45
CA GLN A 333 -13.13 1.33 -2.29
C GLN A 333 -13.58 -0.14 -2.46
N LYS A 334 -14.00 -0.81 -1.37
CA LYS A 334 -14.50 -2.20 -1.40
C LYS A 334 -15.75 -2.35 -2.28
N GLU A 335 -16.76 -1.52 -2.07
CA GLU A 335 -18.04 -1.65 -2.76
C GLU A 335 -17.98 -1.13 -4.19
N ALA A 336 -17.23 -0.06 -4.50
CA ALA A 336 -17.03 0.35 -5.88
C ALA A 336 -16.26 -0.71 -6.69
N SER A 337 -15.30 -1.42 -6.08
CA SER A 337 -14.65 -2.58 -6.70
C SER A 337 -15.64 -3.73 -6.94
N ARG A 338 -16.49 -4.03 -5.96
CA ARG A 338 -17.45 -5.16 -5.98
C ARG A 338 -18.69 -4.92 -6.85
N LYS A 339 -19.17 -3.68 -6.95
CA LYS A 339 -20.46 -3.28 -7.55
C LYS A 339 -20.32 -2.45 -8.83
N LEU A 340 -19.28 -1.62 -8.92
CA LEU A 340 -19.03 -0.76 -10.08
C LEU A 340 -17.92 -1.31 -10.99
N HIS A 341 -17.19 -2.33 -10.54
CA HIS A 341 -16.06 -2.98 -11.23
C HIS A 341 -14.89 -2.03 -11.53
N LEU A 342 -14.69 -1.03 -10.67
CA LEU A 342 -13.61 -0.04 -10.76
C LEU A 342 -12.45 -0.42 -9.83
N SER A 343 -11.23 0.02 -10.12
CA SER A 343 -10.12 -0.09 -9.17
C SER A 343 -10.24 0.95 -8.06
N SER A 344 -9.76 0.62 -6.86
CA SER A 344 -9.71 1.51 -5.70
C SER A 344 -9.06 2.86 -6.03
N HIS A 345 -7.93 2.84 -6.74
CA HIS A 345 -7.24 4.04 -7.22
C HIS A 345 -8.13 4.93 -8.11
N LEU A 346 -8.77 4.35 -9.14
CA LEU A 346 -9.65 5.10 -10.04
C LEU A 346 -10.88 5.67 -9.31
N VAL A 347 -11.39 4.96 -8.31
CA VAL A 347 -12.49 5.44 -7.46
C VAL A 347 -12.04 6.63 -6.61
N MET A 348 -10.80 6.63 -6.09
CA MET A 348 -10.23 7.76 -5.36
C MET A 348 -9.93 8.95 -6.27
N GLU A 349 -9.37 8.74 -7.46
CA GLU A 349 -9.18 9.81 -8.47
C GLU A 349 -10.51 10.49 -8.84
N ILE A 350 -11.57 9.70 -9.05
CA ILE A 350 -12.92 10.21 -9.33
C ILE A 350 -13.52 10.91 -8.11
N ALA A 351 -13.41 10.34 -6.92
CA ALA A 351 -13.98 10.93 -5.71
C ALA A 351 -13.28 12.25 -5.34
N GLU A 352 -11.96 12.33 -5.50
CA GLU A 352 -11.18 13.57 -5.29
C GLU A 352 -11.59 14.66 -6.31
N LYS A 353 -11.89 14.29 -7.56
CA LYS A 353 -12.47 15.19 -8.56
C LYS A 353 -13.89 15.67 -8.19
N LEU A 354 -14.74 14.77 -7.69
CA LEU A 354 -16.11 15.10 -7.26
C LEU A 354 -16.11 16.02 -6.03
N TYR A 355 -15.23 15.78 -5.05
CA TYR A 355 -15.00 16.68 -3.91
C TYR A 355 -14.44 18.04 -4.35
N THR A 356 -13.45 18.06 -5.24
CA THR A 356 -12.90 19.32 -5.79
C THR A 356 -13.96 20.12 -6.53
N SER A 357 -14.94 19.44 -7.13
CA SER A 357 -16.10 20.06 -7.80
C SER A 357 -17.25 20.42 -6.84
N GLY A 358 -17.09 20.16 -5.53
CA GLY A 358 -18.06 20.39 -4.48
C GLY A 358 -19.35 19.56 -4.61
N PHE A 359 -19.28 18.34 -5.16
CA PHE A 359 -20.43 17.42 -5.28
C PHE A 359 -20.54 16.43 -4.12
N ILE A 360 -19.41 16.10 -3.47
CA ILE A 360 -19.35 15.23 -2.29
C ILE A 360 -18.44 15.83 -1.21
N SER A 361 -18.56 15.34 0.02
CA SER A 361 -17.59 15.58 1.09
C SER A 361 -16.26 14.86 0.85
N TYR A 362 -15.24 15.20 1.65
CA TYR A 362 -13.87 14.75 1.46
C TYR A 362 -13.75 13.21 1.46
N PRO A 363 -13.14 12.60 0.42
CA PRO A 363 -13.25 11.15 0.19
C PRO A 363 -12.18 10.32 0.91
N ARG A 364 -11.33 10.95 1.74
CA ARG A 364 -10.30 10.29 2.57
C ARG A 364 -10.65 10.51 4.05
N THR A 365 -11.60 9.73 4.54
CA THR A 365 -12.07 9.66 5.94
C THR A 365 -12.17 8.22 6.45
N GLU A 366 -11.83 8.00 7.72
CA GLU A 366 -12.07 6.72 8.42
C GLU A 366 -13.47 6.69 9.11
N THR A 367 -14.18 7.83 9.18
CA THR A 367 -15.44 8.00 9.91
C THR A 367 -16.64 7.31 9.24
N ASP A 368 -17.40 6.50 10.02
CA ASP A 368 -18.60 5.79 9.58
C ASP A 368 -19.87 6.10 10.41
N LYS A 369 -19.93 7.29 11.01
CA LYS A 369 -21.07 7.86 11.77
C LYS A 369 -21.25 9.36 11.49
N PHE A 370 -22.45 9.92 11.65
CA PHE A 370 -22.68 11.36 11.44
C PHE A 370 -22.77 12.15 12.75
N SER A 371 -22.16 13.34 12.79
CA SER A 371 -22.38 14.30 13.89
C SER A 371 -23.81 14.87 13.86
N ARG A 372 -24.39 15.06 15.04
CA ARG A 372 -25.69 15.75 15.24
C ARG A 372 -25.66 17.24 14.84
N SER A 373 -24.48 17.81 14.60
CA SER A 373 -24.30 19.19 14.10
C SER A 373 -24.51 19.35 12.59
N ILE A 374 -24.70 18.26 11.84
CA ILE A 374 -24.86 18.28 10.38
C ILE A 374 -26.34 18.16 10.04
N ASP A 375 -26.87 19.11 9.27
CA ASP A 375 -28.25 19.03 8.77
C ASP A 375 -28.37 18.03 7.61
N LEU A 376 -28.57 16.76 7.97
CA LEU A 376 -28.82 15.70 7.02
C LEU A 376 -30.16 15.88 6.27
N ARG A 377 -31.14 16.64 6.79
CA ARG A 377 -32.41 16.89 6.09
C ARG A 377 -32.20 17.86 4.94
N ALA A 378 -31.42 18.93 5.13
CA ALA A 378 -31.02 19.83 4.04
C ALA A 378 -30.27 19.08 2.92
N LEU A 379 -29.34 18.18 3.30
CA LEU A 379 -28.60 17.35 2.36
C LEU A 379 -29.49 16.33 1.61
N VAL A 380 -30.55 15.81 2.24
CA VAL A 380 -31.61 15.03 1.56
C VAL A 380 -32.43 15.93 0.63
N ALA A 381 -32.80 17.14 1.07
CA ALA A 381 -33.65 18.06 0.33
C ALA A 381 -33.04 18.43 -1.03
N GLU A 382 -31.73 18.73 -1.07
CA GLU A 382 -30.94 18.93 -2.30
C GLU A 382 -31.16 17.81 -3.34
N GLN A 383 -31.17 16.54 -2.88
CA GLN A 383 -31.32 15.37 -3.75
C GLN A 383 -32.74 15.21 -4.33
N SER A 384 -33.74 15.92 -3.81
CA SER A 384 -35.14 15.84 -4.26
C SER A 384 -35.34 16.25 -5.73
N SER A 385 -34.40 16.97 -6.31
CA SER A 385 -34.40 17.41 -7.71
C SER A 385 -33.83 16.37 -8.70
N HIS A 386 -33.19 15.29 -8.23
CA HIS A 386 -32.55 14.31 -9.12
C HIS A 386 -33.57 13.34 -9.75
N GLY A 387 -33.56 13.19 -11.07
CA GLY A 387 -34.60 12.47 -11.82
C GLY A 387 -34.80 10.98 -11.44
N GLU A 388 -33.78 10.30 -10.90
CA GLU A 388 -33.86 8.87 -10.55
C GLU A 388 -34.16 8.56 -9.07
N TRP A 389 -33.96 9.52 -8.15
CA TRP A 389 -34.11 9.29 -6.71
C TRP A 389 -34.72 10.45 -5.93
N GLY A 390 -35.00 11.58 -6.59
CA GLY A 390 -35.61 12.75 -5.97
C GLY A 390 -36.99 12.47 -5.40
N GLY A 391 -37.79 11.61 -6.05
CA GLY A 391 -39.07 11.15 -5.52
C GLY A 391 -38.96 10.33 -4.23
N PHE A 392 -37.85 9.61 -4.01
CA PHE A 392 -37.55 8.92 -2.76
C PHE A 392 -37.10 9.92 -1.69
N ALA A 393 -36.19 10.84 -2.03
CA ALA A 393 -35.71 11.88 -1.12
C ALA A 393 -36.85 12.80 -0.62
N ALA A 394 -37.76 13.19 -1.51
CA ALA A 394 -38.94 13.99 -1.16
C ALA A 394 -39.89 13.25 -0.20
N ARG A 395 -40.18 11.96 -0.43
CA ARG A 395 -40.99 11.12 0.47
C ARG A 395 -40.34 10.92 1.84
N LEU A 396 -39.03 10.73 1.84
CA LEU A 396 -38.21 10.56 3.05
C LEU A 396 -38.33 11.80 3.98
N LEU A 397 -38.47 13.01 3.43
CA LEU A 397 -38.79 14.22 4.20
C LEU A 397 -40.29 14.36 4.51
N ALA A 398 -41.18 14.10 3.55
CA ALA A 398 -42.62 14.36 3.70
C ALA A 398 -43.31 13.53 4.81
N ASN A 399 -42.79 12.35 5.13
CA ASN A 399 -43.38 11.44 6.12
C ASN A 399 -42.91 11.68 7.57
N GLU A 400 -42.13 12.74 7.83
CA GLU A 400 -41.45 13.02 9.11
C GLU A 400 -42.34 12.99 10.38
N ASN A 401 -43.55 13.53 10.32
CA ASN A 401 -44.44 13.64 11.49
C ASN A 401 -45.37 12.42 11.70
N ARG A 402 -45.15 11.32 10.99
CA ARG A 402 -45.89 10.07 11.27
C ARG A 402 -45.31 9.39 12.52
N PRO A 403 -46.14 8.75 13.36
CA PRO A 403 -45.64 7.93 14.47
C PRO A 403 -44.65 6.89 13.95
N GLY A 404 -43.41 6.95 14.45
CA GLY A 404 -42.40 5.95 14.11
C GLY A 404 -42.91 4.55 14.42
N LEU A 405 -42.71 3.62 13.49
CA LEU A 405 -43.19 2.25 13.64
C LEU A 405 -42.63 1.62 14.91
N GLY A 406 -43.55 1.30 15.83
CA GLY A 406 -43.26 0.47 16.98
C GLY A 406 -42.91 -0.97 16.58
N PRO A 407 -42.80 -1.91 17.53
CA PRO A 407 -42.43 -3.31 17.25
C PRO A 407 -43.52 -4.13 16.52
N GLY A 408 -44.51 -3.49 15.89
CA GLY A 408 -45.56 -4.12 15.09
C GLY A 408 -45.45 -3.77 13.60
N PRO A 409 -46.14 -4.51 12.72
CA PRO A 409 -46.17 -4.19 11.29
C PRO A 409 -46.93 -2.87 11.01
N PRO A 410 -46.64 -2.19 9.87
CA PRO A 410 -47.43 -1.05 9.41
C PRO A 410 -48.85 -1.46 8.98
N PRO A 411 -49.79 -0.51 8.88
CA PRO A 411 -51.05 -0.70 8.16
C PRO A 411 -50.81 -1.04 6.68
N ASP A 412 -51.74 -1.77 6.08
CA ASP A 412 -51.70 -2.07 4.64
C ASP A 412 -51.72 -0.78 3.81
N GLY A 413 -50.87 -0.71 2.77
CA GLY A 413 -50.71 0.47 1.92
C GLY A 413 -49.87 1.62 2.52
N TYR A 414 -49.32 1.47 3.73
CA TYR A 414 -48.49 2.49 4.37
C TYR A 414 -47.10 2.61 3.71
N ASP A 415 -46.81 3.76 3.11
CA ASP A 415 -45.44 4.09 2.67
C ASP A 415 -44.52 4.22 3.88
N ILE A 416 -43.57 3.28 4.00
CA ILE A 416 -42.61 3.17 5.10
C ILE A 416 -41.43 4.13 4.95
N VAL A 417 -41.26 4.77 3.80
CA VAL A 417 -40.09 5.63 3.52
C VAL A 417 -40.23 6.95 4.27
N GLN A 418 -39.50 7.05 5.38
CA GLN A 418 -39.39 8.24 6.22
C GLN A 418 -37.93 8.45 6.65
N PHE A 419 -37.57 9.67 7.02
CA PHE A 419 -36.27 9.99 7.57
C PHE A 419 -36.07 9.26 8.90
N ASP A 420 -34.97 8.51 9.00
CA ASP A 420 -34.50 7.90 10.24
C ASP A 420 -32.98 8.09 10.32
N TRP A 421 -32.49 8.53 11.48
CA TRP A 421 -31.10 8.96 11.63
C TRP A 421 -30.12 7.82 11.25
N PRO A 422 -29.03 8.07 10.51
CA PRO A 422 -28.09 7.02 10.14
C PRO A 422 -27.55 6.26 11.34
N ARG A 423 -27.34 4.95 11.17
CA ARG A 423 -26.79 4.11 12.24
C ARG A 423 -25.31 4.44 12.41
N ASP A 424 -24.89 4.74 13.64
CA ASP A 424 -23.49 5.03 13.94
C ASP A 424 -22.65 3.74 13.79
N GLY A 425 -21.58 3.81 13.01
CA GLY A 425 -20.49 2.84 13.07
C GLY A 425 -19.48 3.15 14.19
N PRO A 426 -18.49 2.28 14.42
CA PRO A 426 -17.54 2.41 15.51
C PRO A 426 -16.35 3.35 15.21
N HIS A 427 -16.22 3.90 14.00
CA HIS A 427 -15.03 4.63 13.54
C HIS A 427 -15.26 6.15 13.43
N ASP A 428 -14.22 6.91 13.74
CA ASP A 428 -14.21 8.37 13.81
C ASP A 428 -12.77 8.87 13.71
N ASP A 429 -12.45 9.65 12.66
CA ASP A 429 -11.16 10.34 12.55
C ASP A 429 -11.15 11.71 13.25
N ALA A 430 -12.30 12.16 13.76
CA ALA A 430 -12.54 13.47 14.37
C ALA A 430 -12.13 14.68 13.50
N ALA A 431 -11.97 14.48 12.18
CA ALA A 431 -11.60 15.51 11.21
C ALA A 431 -12.66 15.69 10.11
N HIS A 432 -13.29 14.60 9.67
CA HIS A 432 -14.20 14.55 8.54
C HIS A 432 -15.49 13.76 8.83
N PRO A 433 -16.64 14.20 8.30
CA PRO A 433 -17.85 13.39 8.25
C PRO A 433 -17.74 12.30 7.18
N PRO A 434 -18.58 11.25 7.24
CA PRO A 434 -18.66 10.22 6.21
C PRO A 434 -18.89 10.80 4.80
N ILE A 435 -18.52 10.05 3.77
CA ILE A 435 -18.62 10.46 2.37
C ILE A 435 -20.10 10.56 1.96
N HIS A 436 -20.57 11.77 1.65
CA HIS A 436 -21.97 12.08 1.34
C HIS A 436 -22.07 13.11 0.20
N PRO A 437 -23.20 13.18 -0.54
CA PRO A 437 -23.41 14.22 -1.54
C PRO A 437 -23.67 15.57 -0.87
N THR A 438 -22.99 16.62 -1.32
CA THR A 438 -23.05 17.97 -0.72
C THR A 438 -23.89 18.97 -1.52
N LYS A 439 -24.27 18.59 -2.75
CA LYS A 439 -25.30 19.22 -3.60
C LYS A 439 -25.78 18.22 -4.63
N VAL A 440 -26.87 18.52 -5.34
CA VAL A 440 -27.27 17.74 -6.52
C VAL A 440 -26.29 17.95 -7.70
N ALA A 441 -25.97 16.89 -8.45
CA ALA A 441 -25.29 17.01 -9.73
C ALA A 441 -26.31 17.41 -10.82
N PRO A 442 -26.11 18.54 -11.54
CA PRO A 442 -26.98 18.92 -12.65
C PRO A 442 -27.08 17.82 -13.71
N HIS A 443 -28.26 17.66 -14.31
CA HIS A 443 -28.50 16.59 -15.28
C HIS A 443 -27.52 16.68 -16.46
N GLY A 444 -26.78 15.59 -16.70
CA GLY A 444 -25.74 15.50 -17.73
C GLY A 444 -24.38 16.14 -17.38
N SER A 445 -24.19 16.75 -16.20
CA SER A 445 -22.89 17.36 -15.84
C SER A 445 -21.81 16.33 -15.45
N LEU A 446 -22.21 15.10 -15.12
CA LEU A 446 -21.34 13.97 -14.84
C LEU A 446 -21.61 12.87 -15.87
N SER A 447 -20.57 12.13 -16.26
CA SER A 447 -20.68 11.05 -17.26
C SER A 447 -19.76 9.87 -16.93
N GLY A 448 -19.99 8.74 -17.59
CA GLY A 448 -19.18 7.53 -17.43
C GLY A 448 -19.04 7.09 -15.97
N ASN A 449 -17.80 6.87 -15.53
CA ASN A 449 -17.54 6.44 -14.15
C ASN A 449 -17.73 7.53 -13.09
N GLU A 450 -17.69 8.82 -13.47
CA GLU A 450 -17.92 9.92 -12.52
C GLU A 450 -19.37 9.96 -12.06
N ALA A 451 -20.30 9.79 -13.00
CA ALA A 451 -21.72 9.62 -12.69
C ALA A 451 -21.98 8.38 -11.81
N ARG A 452 -21.35 7.24 -12.13
CA ARG A 452 -21.54 5.96 -11.40
C ARG A 452 -21.01 5.99 -9.96
N VAL A 453 -19.91 6.71 -9.70
CA VAL A 453 -19.39 6.90 -8.34
C VAL A 453 -20.25 7.88 -7.56
N TYR A 454 -20.67 9.00 -8.18
CA TYR A 454 -21.60 9.95 -7.55
C TYR A 454 -22.96 9.31 -7.21
N GLU A 455 -23.54 8.55 -8.14
CA GLU A 455 -24.76 7.76 -7.93
C GLU A 455 -24.62 6.84 -6.70
N TYR A 456 -23.53 6.07 -6.62
CA TYR A 456 -23.31 5.17 -5.49
C TYR A 456 -23.26 5.95 -4.17
N VAL A 457 -22.53 7.06 -4.09
CA VAL A 457 -22.45 7.91 -2.89
C VAL A 457 -23.83 8.48 -2.52
N ALA A 458 -24.56 9.03 -3.48
CA ALA A 458 -25.87 9.64 -3.25
C ALA A 458 -26.93 8.61 -2.81
N ARG A 459 -27.02 7.46 -3.51
CA ARG A 459 -27.92 6.37 -3.13
C ARG A 459 -27.52 5.75 -1.79
N ARG A 460 -26.22 5.62 -1.47
CA ARG A 460 -25.72 5.13 -0.16
C ARG A 460 -26.11 6.06 0.98
N PHE A 461 -25.99 7.38 0.78
CA PHE A 461 -26.39 8.39 1.74
C PHE A 461 -27.90 8.33 2.02
N LEU A 462 -28.75 8.42 0.97
CA LEU A 462 -30.21 8.32 1.10
C LEU A 462 -30.65 7.00 1.75
N ALA A 463 -29.97 5.89 1.45
CA ALA A 463 -30.22 4.60 2.08
C ALA A 463 -29.89 4.60 3.58
N SER A 464 -28.82 5.29 4.00
CA SER A 464 -28.46 5.40 5.42
C SER A 464 -29.42 6.30 6.21
N CYS A 465 -30.03 7.31 5.56
CA CYS A 465 -31.05 8.19 6.16
C CYS A 465 -32.49 7.64 6.07
N SER A 466 -32.68 6.46 5.50
CA SER A 466 -33.97 5.76 5.40
C SER A 466 -34.19 4.84 6.60
N VAL A 467 -35.30 4.11 6.64
CA VAL A 467 -35.55 3.00 7.56
C VAL A 467 -34.94 1.68 7.06
N ASP A 468 -34.72 0.75 8.00
CA ASP A 468 -34.43 -0.66 7.71
C ASP A 468 -35.50 -1.31 6.81
N ALA A 469 -35.11 -2.35 6.07
CA ALA A 469 -36.08 -3.22 5.38
C ALA A 469 -36.60 -4.30 6.34
N ILE A 470 -37.87 -4.70 6.19
CA ILE A 470 -38.56 -5.66 7.06
C ILE A 470 -39.10 -6.82 6.20
N GLY A 471 -39.08 -8.04 6.74
CA GLY A 471 -39.67 -9.21 6.10
C GLY A 471 -39.84 -10.41 7.02
N ALA A 472 -40.73 -11.34 6.67
CA ALA A 472 -41.04 -12.53 7.45
C ALA A 472 -40.22 -13.75 6.98
N GLU A 473 -39.32 -14.26 7.83
CA GLU A 473 -38.65 -15.55 7.63
C GLU A 473 -39.54 -16.68 8.14
N THR A 474 -39.96 -17.59 7.25
CA THR A 474 -40.64 -18.83 7.63
C THR A 474 -39.63 -19.97 7.63
N VAL A 475 -39.36 -20.53 8.80
CA VAL A 475 -38.48 -21.69 9.00
C VAL A 475 -39.34 -22.93 9.19
N VAL A 476 -39.10 -23.95 8.38
CA VAL A 476 -39.79 -25.26 8.45
C VAL A 476 -38.75 -26.32 8.79
N ASN A 477 -38.98 -27.04 9.87
CA ASN A 477 -38.20 -28.20 10.28
C ASN A 477 -38.97 -29.48 9.94
N ALA A 478 -38.30 -30.42 9.30
CA ALA A 478 -38.77 -31.76 9.02
C ALA A 478 -37.84 -32.80 9.65
N ARG A 479 -38.33 -34.02 9.82
CA ARG A 479 -37.58 -35.18 10.32
C ARG A 479 -37.90 -36.41 9.47
N ILE A 480 -36.89 -37.21 9.22
CA ILE A 480 -37.01 -38.59 8.74
C ILE A 480 -36.20 -39.43 9.72
N GLY A 481 -36.84 -40.38 10.40
CA GLY A 481 -36.14 -41.20 11.40
C GLY A 481 -35.53 -40.37 12.53
N VAL A 482 -34.23 -40.54 12.78
CA VAL A 482 -33.46 -39.70 13.71
C VAL A 482 -32.90 -38.42 13.09
N GLU A 483 -32.96 -38.27 11.76
CA GLU A 483 -32.32 -37.17 11.04
C GLU A 483 -33.25 -35.97 10.83
N ALA A 484 -32.72 -34.78 11.09
CA ALA A 484 -33.43 -33.51 11.01
C ALA A 484 -33.00 -32.68 9.80
N PHE A 485 -33.95 -31.95 9.23
CA PHE A 485 -33.78 -31.14 8.02
C PHE A 485 -34.52 -29.80 8.18
N THR A 486 -33.98 -28.72 7.61
CA THR A 486 -34.56 -27.37 7.72
C THR A 486 -34.63 -26.67 6.37
N ALA A 487 -35.80 -26.15 6.01
CA ALA A 487 -35.99 -25.19 4.93
C ALA A 487 -36.28 -23.79 5.49
N LYS A 488 -35.96 -22.77 4.70
CA LYS A 488 -36.17 -21.35 5.03
C LYS A 488 -36.73 -20.59 3.83
N GLY A 489 -37.87 -19.94 4.00
CA GLY A 489 -38.38 -18.93 3.07
C GLY A 489 -38.36 -17.55 3.71
N LEU A 490 -38.47 -16.52 2.89
CA LEU A 490 -38.49 -15.11 3.28
C LEU A 490 -39.42 -14.34 2.35
N ILE A 491 -40.28 -13.47 2.90
CA ILE A 491 -41.04 -12.49 2.12
C ILE A 491 -40.66 -11.09 2.62
N VAL A 492 -40.27 -10.18 1.72
CA VAL A 492 -39.93 -8.79 2.03
C VAL A 492 -41.22 -7.97 2.13
N GLU A 493 -41.76 -7.91 3.35
CA GLU A 493 -42.95 -7.12 3.70
C GLU A 493 -42.77 -5.64 3.34
N HIS A 494 -41.60 -5.06 3.68
CA HIS A 494 -41.31 -3.64 3.47
C HIS A 494 -39.87 -3.41 3.00
N ARG A 495 -39.72 -2.75 1.85
CA ARG A 495 -38.41 -2.56 1.20
C ARG A 495 -37.50 -1.54 1.90
N GLY A 496 -38.06 -0.49 2.52
CA GLY A 496 -37.29 0.58 3.15
C GLY A 496 -36.18 1.11 2.23
N PHE A 497 -34.94 1.17 2.73
CA PHE A 497 -33.77 1.58 1.94
C PHE A 497 -33.51 0.77 0.65
N LEU A 498 -34.06 -0.45 0.49
CA LEU A 498 -33.91 -1.28 -0.71
C LEU A 498 -34.74 -0.80 -1.92
N GLU A 499 -35.48 0.30 -1.77
CA GLU A 499 -36.07 1.04 -2.90
C GLU A 499 -35.00 1.90 -3.60
N VAL A 500 -34.21 2.67 -2.84
CA VAL A 500 -33.20 3.59 -3.40
C VAL A 500 -31.85 2.93 -3.68
N PHE A 501 -31.54 1.79 -3.05
CA PHE A 501 -30.20 1.17 -3.02
C PHE A 501 -30.09 -0.19 -3.76
N PRO A 502 -30.15 -0.23 -5.10
CA PRO A 502 -30.19 -1.47 -5.89
C PRO A 502 -28.93 -2.34 -5.79
N TYR A 503 -27.83 -1.80 -5.25
CA TYR A 503 -26.58 -2.54 -5.01
C TYR A 503 -26.72 -3.61 -3.91
N GLN A 504 -27.78 -3.54 -3.07
CA GLN A 504 -28.18 -4.61 -2.18
C GLN A 504 -29.47 -5.28 -2.69
N ARG A 505 -29.45 -6.62 -2.76
CA ARG A 505 -30.63 -7.43 -3.04
C ARG A 505 -31.02 -8.22 -1.79
N TRP A 506 -32.31 -8.20 -1.48
CA TRP A 506 -32.98 -9.13 -0.58
C TRP A 506 -34.03 -9.81 -1.46
N ALA A 507 -34.08 -11.14 -1.44
CA ALA A 507 -34.83 -11.93 -2.41
C ALA A 507 -36.01 -12.59 -1.73
N ASP A 508 -37.17 -12.50 -2.38
CA ASP A 508 -38.39 -13.19 -1.98
C ASP A 508 -38.31 -14.67 -2.34
N MET A 509 -38.64 -15.52 -1.38
CA MET A 509 -38.84 -16.95 -1.52
C MET A 509 -39.96 -17.35 -0.56
N GLU A 510 -41.20 -17.29 -1.05
CA GLU A 510 -42.37 -17.72 -0.30
C GLU A 510 -42.25 -19.22 0.06
N MET A 511 -42.64 -19.55 1.29
CA MET A 511 -42.59 -20.92 1.81
C MET A 511 -44.00 -21.54 1.74
N PRO A 512 -44.18 -22.69 1.05
CA PRO A 512 -45.45 -23.40 1.04
C PRO A 512 -46.00 -23.74 2.44
N ALA A 513 -47.31 -23.91 2.53
CA ALA A 513 -48.02 -24.07 3.80
C ALA A 513 -47.86 -25.48 4.42
N TYR A 514 -46.74 -25.70 5.12
CA TYR A 514 -46.54 -26.89 5.95
C TYR A 514 -47.28 -26.78 7.29
N GLN A 515 -47.79 -27.91 7.80
CA GLN A 515 -48.44 -28.01 9.12
C GLN A 515 -47.64 -28.95 10.03
N VAL A 516 -47.50 -28.61 11.31
CA VAL A 516 -46.78 -29.44 12.29
C VAL A 516 -47.49 -30.78 12.49
N GLY A 517 -46.72 -31.85 12.70
CA GLY A 517 -47.20 -33.23 12.86
C GLY A 517 -47.67 -33.91 11.57
N HIS A 518 -47.85 -33.16 10.47
CA HIS A 518 -48.32 -33.73 9.21
C HIS A 518 -47.16 -34.32 8.40
N PRO A 519 -47.32 -35.52 7.81
CA PRO A 519 -46.31 -36.15 6.98
C PRO A 519 -46.35 -35.59 5.55
N ALA A 520 -45.32 -34.83 5.17
CA ALA A 520 -45.13 -34.32 3.82
C ALA A 520 -44.51 -35.39 2.91
N ALA A 521 -44.99 -35.50 1.67
CA ALA A 521 -44.44 -36.45 0.70
C ALA A 521 -43.03 -36.04 0.24
N VAL A 522 -42.09 -36.97 0.30
CA VAL A 522 -40.73 -36.81 -0.22
C VAL A 522 -40.77 -36.92 -1.74
N ARG A 523 -40.12 -35.97 -2.43
CA ARG A 523 -39.97 -35.96 -3.89
C ARG A 523 -38.55 -36.26 -4.35
N SER A 524 -37.57 -36.00 -3.50
CA SER A 524 -36.18 -36.43 -3.67
C SER A 524 -35.53 -36.64 -2.30
N LEU A 525 -34.81 -37.74 -2.14
CA LEU A 525 -33.91 -37.99 -1.01
C LEU A 525 -32.63 -38.54 -1.65
N LEU A 526 -31.53 -37.80 -1.57
CA LEU A 526 -30.31 -38.11 -2.33
C LEU A 526 -29.07 -38.00 -1.45
N LEU A 527 -28.26 -39.06 -1.42
CA LEU A 527 -26.90 -38.99 -0.88
C LEU A 527 -25.97 -38.40 -1.94
N ARG A 528 -25.69 -37.09 -1.85
CA ARG A 528 -24.79 -36.40 -2.78
C ARG A 528 -23.36 -36.36 -2.23
N GLU A 529 -22.45 -36.97 -2.97
CA GLU A 529 -21.01 -36.72 -2.82
C GLU A 529 -20.64 -35.33 -3.39
N SER A 530 -19.67 -34.68 -2.74
CA SER A 530 -19.07 -33.41 -3.13
C SER A 530 -17.62 -33.37 -2.65
N SER A 531 -16.84 -32.36 -3.03
CA SER A 531 -15.49 -32.15 -2.49
C SER A 531 -15.35 -30.76 -1.89
N THR A 532 -14.46 -30.61 -0.91
CA THR A 532 -14.06 -29.28 -0.45
C THR A 532 -13.37 -28.52 -1.59
N GLU A 533 -13.56 -27.20 -1.60
CA GLU A 533 -13.01 -26.30 -2.62
C GLU A 533 -11.94 -25.39 -2.00
N PRO A 534 -10.84 -25.07 -2.72
CA PRO A 534 -9.90 -24.05 -2.29
C PRO A 534 -10.59 -22.66 -2.28
N PRO A 535 -10.12 -21.72 -1.44
CA PRO A 535 -10.63 -20.34 -1.47
C PRO A 535 -10.35 -19.67 -2.82
N PRO A 536 -11.13 -18.68 -3.27
CA PRO A 536 -10.81 -17.93 -4.47
C PRO A 536 -9.53 -17.08 -4.29
N LEU A 537 -8.80 -16.82 -5.39
CA LEU A 537 -7.82 -15.73 -5.44
C LEU A 537 -8.48 -14.41 -5.02
N LEU A 538 -7.74 -13.55 -4.31
CA LEU A 538 -8.25 -12.28 -3.78
C LEU A 538 -8.79 -11.40 -4.92
N SER A 539 -10.04 -10.97 -4.84
CA SER A 539 -10.46 -9.75 -5.53
C SER A 539 -9.80 -8.53 -4.88
N GLU A 540 -9.83 -7.38 -5.55
CA GLU A 540 -9.36 -6.13 -4.95
C GLU A 540 -10.16 -5.76 -3.68
N SER A 541 -11.47 -6.03 -3.65
CA SER A 541 -12.30 -5.91 -2.45
C SER A 541 -11.83 -6.81 -1.28
N ASP A 542 -11.33 -8.02 -1.58
CA ASP A 542 -10.82 -8.94 -0.55
C ASP A 542 -9.44 -8.49 -0.03
N LEU A 543 -8.56 -8.01 -0.93
CA LEU A 543 -7.24 -7.50 -0.56
C LEU A 543 -7.36 -6.25 0.32
N ILE A 544 -8.23 -5.29 -0.04
CA ILE A 544 -8.54 -4.13 0.80
C ILE A 544 -9.05 -4.59 2.18
N SER A 545 -9.98 -5.56 2.22
CA SER A 545 -10.56 -6.07 3.47
C SER A 545 -9.56 -6.84 4.34
N LEU A 546 -8.46 -7.36 3.79
CA LEU A 546 -7.36 -7.95 4.55
C LEU A 546 -6.38 -6.90 5.05
N MET A 547 -6.03 -5.90 4.22
CA MET A 547 -5.15 -4.80 4.62
C MET A 547 -5.75 -4.00 5.79
N ASP A 548 -7.03 -3.64 5.68
CA ASP A 548 -7.86 -3.02 6.71
C ASP A 548 -7.88 -3.85 8.01
N ARG A 549 -8.24 -5.15 7.92
CA ARG A 549 -8.22 -6.09 9.05
C ARG A 549 -6.85 -6.21 9.74
N HIS A 550 -5.77 -6.13 8.98
CA HIS A 550 -4.41 -6.21 9.49
C HIS A 550 -3.84 -4.87 9.94
N GLY A 551 -4.57 -3.75 9.79
CA GLY A 551 -4.13 -2.42 10.20
C GLY A 551 -2.95 -1.88 9.38
N ILE A 552 -2.93 -2.15 8.06
CA ILE A 552 -1.90 -1.65 7.14
C ILE A 552 -2.52 -0.85 5.98
N GLY A 553 -1.86 0.23 5.57
CA GLY A 553 -2.39 1.15 4.57
C GLY A 553 -3.50 2.06 5.12
N THR A 554 -3.49 2.35 6.43
CA THR A 554 -4.38 3.32 7.09
C THR A 554 -4.22 4.74 6.50
N ASP A 555 -5.04 5.70 6.94
CA ASP A 555 -4.97 7.09 6.42
C ASP A 555 -5.22 7.14 4.89
N ALA A 556 -6.23 6.36 4.44
CA ALA A 556 -6.64 6.14 3.05
C ALA A 556 -5.61 5.53 2.06
N THR A 557 -4.39 5.19 2.50
CA THR A 557 -3.27 4.79 1.61
C THR A 557 -3.39 3.40 0.95
N ILE A 558 -4.37 2.56 1.32
CA ILE A 558 -4.60 1.21 0.74
C ILE A 558 -4.53 1.20 -0.79
N ALA A 559 -5.27 2.08 -1.47
CA ALA A 559 -5.40 2.10 -2.93
C ALA A 559 -4.04 2.32 -3.64
N GLU A 560 -3.17 3.14 -3.04
CA GLU A 560 -1.84 3.44 -3.58
C GLU A 560 -0.94 2.20 -3.48
N HIS A 561 -0.98 1.49 -2.35
CA HIS A 561 -0.20 0.26 -2.15
C HIS A 561 -0.68 -0.90 -3.04
N VAL A 562 -1.99 -1.05 -3.22
CA VAL A 562 -2.59 -2.02 -4.15
C VAL A 562 -2.21 -1.71 -5.61
N LYS A 563 -2.12 -0.43 -6.01
CA LYS A 563 -1.59 -0.07 -7.33
C LYS A 563 -0.09 -0.34 -7.43
N LYS A 564 0.69 -0.01 -6.39
CA LYS A 564 2.16 -0.11 -6.39
C LYS A 564 2.69 -1.54 -6.60
N VAL A 565 1.98 -2.57 -6.10
CA VAL A 565 2.33 -3.99 -6.37
C VAL A 565 2.03 -4.43 -7.81
N GLN A 566 1.06 -3.81 -8.49
CA GLN A 566 0.75 -4.02 -9.91
C GLN A 566 1.78 -3.30 -10.80
N ASP A 567 2.03 -2.01 -10.53
CA ASP A 567 3.03 -1.19 -11.27
C ASP A 567 4.42 -1.84 -11.27
N ARG A 568 4.81 -2.46 -10.16
CA ARG A 568 6.09 -3.16 -9.99
C ARG A 568 6.12 -4.57 -10.58
N ASN A 569 5.03 -5.00 -11.21
CA ASN A 569 4.89 -6.31 -11.85
C ASN A 569 5.18 -7.46 -10.87
N TYR A 570 4.72 -7.32 -9.63
CA TYR A 570 4.77 -8.37 -8.60
C TYR A 570 3.46 -9.18 -8.54
N VAL A 571 2.34 -8.53 -8.84
CA VAL A 571 1.04 -9.18 -9.03
C VAL A 571 0.42 -8.74 -10.36
N ARG A 572 -0.44 -9.59 -10.92
CA ARG A 572 -1.27 -9.32 -12.09
C ARG A 572 -2.73 -9.35 -11.67
N LYS A 573 -3.51 -8.37 -12.11
CA LYS A 573 -4.98 -8.41 -12.02
C LYS A 573 -5.53 -9.18 -13.21
N LEU A 574 -6.22 -10.29 -12.96
CA LEU A 574 -6.83 -11.13 -13.99
C LEU A 574 -8.04 -10.43 -14.63
N PRO A 575 -8.28 -10.60 -15.94
CA PRO A 575 -9.48 -10.08 -16.59
C PRO A 575 -10.74 -10.78 -16.07
N GLY A 576 -11.86 -10.04 -16.02
CA GLY A 576 -13.15 -10.51 -15.54
C GLY A 576 -13.74 -9.61 -14.44
N ALA A 577 -15.05 -9.71 -14.21
CA ALA A 577 -15.81 -8.72 -13.43
C ALA A 577 -15.30 -8.47 -11.99
N THR A 578 -14.78 -9.49 -11.30
CA THR A 578 -14.24 -9.32 -9.93
C THR A 578 -12.74 -8.99 -9.88
N GLY A 579 -12.04 -9.03 -11.02
CA GLY A 579 -10.63 -8.65 -11.16
C GLY A 579 -9.71 -9.20 -10.07
N ARG A 580 -9.47 -10.51 -10.04
CA ARG A 580 -8.69 -11.18 -8.99
C ARG A 580 -7.18 -11.02 -9.18
N PHE A 581 -6.42 -11.03 -8.09
CA PHE A 581 -4.97 -10.94 -8.10
C PHE A 581 -4.29 -12.32 -8.11
N GLU A 582 -3.24 -12.42 -8.93
CA GLU A 582 -2.33 -13.57 -9.03
C GLU A 582 -0.88 -13.04 -8.89
N PRO A 583 -0.01 -13.68 -8.09
CA PRO A 583 1.39 -13.30 -8.02
C PRO A 583 2.14 -13.68 -9.29
N LEU A 584 2.96 -12.77 -9.80
CA LEU A 584 3.89 -13.04 -10.91
C LEU A 584 5.17 -13.70 -10.36
N PRO A 585 5.98 -14.40 -11.20
CA PRO A 585 7.13 -15.16 -10.74
C PRO A 585 8.08 -14.39 -9.82
N LEU A 586 8.43 -13.13 -10.13
CA LEU A 586 9.26 -12.31 -9.24
C LEU A 586 8.57 -11.99 -7.91
N GLY A 587 7.25 -11.75 -7.90
CA GLY A 587 6.49 -11.48 -6.67
C GLY A 587 6.46 -12.71 -5.74
N LEU A 588 6.28 -13.90 -6.31
CA LEU A 588 6.36 -15.16 -5.58
C LEU A 588 7.79 -15.43 -5.08
N ALA A 589 8.79 -15.29 -5.95
CA ALA A 589 10.21 -15.48 -5.62
C ALA A 589 10.69 -14.58 -4.48
N LEU A 590 10.25 -13.32 -4.46
CA LEU A 590 10.62 -12.36 -3.42
C LEU A 590 10.06 -12.75 -2.05
N VAL A 591 8.80 -13.19 -1.98
CA VAL A 591 8.19 -13.60 -0.71
C VAL A 591 8.81 -14.92 -0.22
N ASP A 592 8.92 -15.92 -1.11
CA ASP A 592 9.49 -17.23 -0.77
C ASP A 592 10.97 -17.10 -0.35
N GLY A 593 11.76 -16.29 -1.07
CA GLY A 593 13.15 -16.01 -0.73
C GLY A 593 13.35 -15.33 0.63
N CYS A 594 12.43 -14.46 1.04
CA CYS A 594 12.49 -13.82 2.36
C CYS A 594 11.99 -14.74 3.50
N GLU A 595 10.93 -15.51 3.27
CA GLU A 595 10.41 -16.48 4.26
C GLU A 595 11.38 -17.65 4.46
N ALA A 596 12.08 -18.11 3.42
CA ALA A 596 13.07 -19.19 3.49
C ALA A 596 14.21 -18.94 4.49
N VAL A 597 14.58 -17.66 4.68
CA VAL A 597 15.61 -17.22 5.65
C VAL A 597 15.02 -16.67 6.95
N ALA A 598 13.73 -16.94 7.22
CA ALA A 598 12.97 -16.42 8.36
C ALA A 598 12.91 -14.88 8.49
N VAL A 599 13.17 -14.14 7.41
CA VAL A 599 13.10 -12.67 7.38
C VAL A 599 11.71 -12.25 6.89
N HIS A 600 10.76 -12.23 7.83
CA HIS A 600 9.31 -12.14 7.59
C HIS A 600 8.76 -10.79 7.08
N LEU A 601 9.43 -10.15 6.11
CA LEU A 601 9.05 -8.87 5.49
C LEU A 601 7.66 -8.89 4.84
N ALA A 602 7.18 -10.06 4.43
CA ALA A 602 5.87 -10.24 3.79
C ALA A 602 4.70 -10.28 4.78
N ARG A 603 4.96 -10.30 6.10
CA ARG A 603 3.92 -10.34 7.13
C ARG A 603 3.54 -8.91 7.55
N PRO A 604 2.24 -8.58 7.71
CA PRO A 604 1.80 -7.21 7.99
C PRO A 604 2.19 -6.70 9.38
N THR A 605 2.55 -7.58 10.31
CA THR A 605 2.71 -7.31 11.76
C THR A 605 3.58 -6.10 12.08
N GLU A 606 4.75 -5.96 11.48
CA GLU A 606 5.68 -4.86 11.79
C GLU A 606 5.21 -3.54 11.16
N ARG A 607 4.57 -3.57 9.97
CA ARG A 607 3.94 -2.36 9.40
C ARG A 607 2.74 -1.91 10.21
N ALA A 608 1.89 -2.84 10.66
CA ALA A 608 0.74 -2.54 11.50
C ALA A 608 1.15 -1.91 12.84
N ARG A 609 2.23 -2.42 13.44
CA ARG A 609 2.86 -1.84 14.63
C ARG A 609 3.37 -0.42 14.38
N GLN A 610 3.97 -0.16 13.22
CA GLN A 610 4.47 1.17 12.84
C GLN A 610 3.33 2.16 12.58
N GLU A 611 2.27 1.77 11.86
CA GLU A 611 1.09 2.64 11.64
C GLU A 611 0.32 2.92 12.94
N ALA A 612 0.18 1.92 13.83
CA ALA A 612 -0.36 2.13 15.17
C ALA A 612 0.53 3.08 16.01
N ALA A 613 1.86 3.01 15.89
CA ALA A 613 2.76 3.95 16.54
C ALA A 613 2.70 5.36 15.93
N MET A 614 2.44 5.49 14.63
CA MET A 614 2.22 6.78 13.95
C MET A 614 0.96 7.48 14.47
N LYS A 615 -0.19 6.77 14.58
CA LYS A 615 -1.42 7.35 15.18
C LYS A 615 -1.19 7.84 16.63
N ARG A 616 -0.24 7.25 17.35
CA ARG A 616 0.20 7.68 18.71
C ARG A 616 1.17 8.87 18.75
N ILE A 617 1.77 9.24 17.61
CA ILE A 617 2.44 10.55 17.47
C ILE A 617 1.38 11.65 17.34
N ALA A 618 0.36 11.43 16.50
CA ALA A 618 -0.74 12.40 16.32
C ALA A 618 -1.51 12.67 17.63
N SER A 619 -1.80 11.64 18.43
CA SER A 619 -2.41 11.81 19.78
C SER A 619 -1.47 12.52 20.77
N GLY A 620 -0.15 12.48 20.55
CA GLY A 620 0.88 13.05 21.41
C GLY A 620 1.33 12.14 22.56
N GLU A 621 1.01 10.84 22.50
CA GLU A 621 1.51 9.83 23.47
C GLU A 621 2.98 9.47 23.26
N VAL A 622 3.49 9.60 22.03
CA VAL A 622 4.84 9.17 21.63
C VAL A 622 5.54 10.30 20.88
N ALA A 623 6.76 10.61 21.27
CA ALA A 623 7.61 11.56 20.56
C ALA A 623 8.12 10.96 19.23
N GLN A 624 8.19 11.79 18.20
CA GLN A 624 8.57 11.39 16.85
C GLN A 624 9.94 10.67 16.77
N ALA A 625 11.00 11.27 17.33
CA ALA A 625 12.36 10.81 17.10
C ALA A 625 12.68 9.40 17.67
N PRO A 626 12.23 9.02 18.89
CA PRO A 626 12.34 7.64 19.38
C PRO A 626 11.62 6.62 18.49
N MET A 627 10.40 6.91 18.04
CA MET A 627 9.62 5.99 17.20
C MET A 627 10.34 5.65 15.89
N ILE A 628 10.96 6.65 15.24
CA ILE A 628 11.76 6.44 14.04
C ILE A 628 13.00 5.57 14.34
N VAL A 629 13.66 5.76 15.49
CA VAL A 629 14.82 4.95 15.90
C VAL A 629 14.41 3.50 16.15
N ASP A 630 13.31 3.25 16.87
CA ASP A 630 12.80 1.90 17.14
C ASP A 630 12.45 1.14 15.84
N ALA A 631 11.78 1.81 14.90
CA ALA A 631 11.43 1.24 13.60
C ALA A 631 12.67 0.92 12.74
N LEU A 632 13.66 1.82 12.71
CA LEU A 632 14.89 1.59 11.94
C LEU A 632 15.77 0.51 12.56
N ASN A 633 15.83 0.39 13.89
CA ASN A 633 16.53 -0.70 14.56
C ASN A 633 15.93 -2.07 14.17
N ALA A 634 14.60 -2.18 14.10
CA ALA A 634 13.93 -3.38 13.61
C ALA A 634 14.28 -3.68 12.14
N TYR A 635 14.28 -2.67 11.27
CA TYR A 635 14.70 -2.84 9.86
C TYR A 635 16.18 -3.20 9.71
N THR A 636 17.09 -2.70 10.55
CA THR A 636 18.51 -3.06 10.52
C THR A 636 18.71 -4.54 10.85
N ALA A 637 18.07 -5.06 11.90
CA ALA A 637 18.15 -6.48 12.24
C ALA A 637 17.63 -7.40 11.11
N LEU A 638 16.52 -7.02 10.48
CA LEU A 638 15.97 -7.73 9.31
C LEU A 638 16.89 -7.65 8.09
N PHE A 639 17.51 -6.49 7.86
CA PHE A 639 18.45 -6.26 6.76
C PHE A 639 19.74 -7.08 6.93
N GLU A 640 20.28 -7.13 8.15
CA GLU A 640 21.49 -7.89 8.46
C GLU A 640 21.26 -9.41 8.37
N SER A 641 20.12 -9.91 8.84
CA SER A 641 19.77 -11.32 8.64
C SER A 641 19.65 -11.69 7.15
N LEU A 642 18.97 -10.86 6.36
CA LEU A 642 18.80 -11.06 4.92
C LEU A 642 20.13 -10.96 4.15
N ARG A 643 21.04 -10.08 4.60
CA ARG A 643 22.41 -9.93 4.06
C ARG A 643 23.27 -11.16 4.39
N THR A 644 23.09 -11.74 5.58
CA THR A 644 23.88 -12.89 6.07
C THR A 644 23.48 -14.18 5.35
N HIS A 645 22.17 -14.46 5.27
CA HIS A 645 21.63 -15.69 4.66
C HIS A 645 21.34 -15.52 3.15
N ALA A 646 21.99 -14.56 2.49
CA ALA A 646 21.67 -14.17 1.12
C ALA A 646 21.76 -15.32 0.10
N ALA A 647 22.63 -16.31 0.33
CA ALA A 647 22.75 -17.50 -0.53
C ALA A 647 21.53 -18.44 -0.44
N GLU A 648 20.90 -18.54 0.72
CA GLU A 648 19.68 -19.33 0.94
C GLU A 648 18.46 -18.65 0.32
N MET A 649 18.37 -17.31 0.47
CA MET A 649 17.39 -16.48 -0.24
C MET A 649 17.52 -16.62 -1.76
N GLU A 650 18.75 -16.57 -2.30
CA GLU A 650 19.01 -16.76 -3.73
C GLU A 650 18.67 -18.18 -4.21
N ALA A 651 18.94 -19.21 -3.40
CA ALA A 651 18.54 -20.58 -3.70
C ALA A 651 17.00 -20.73 -3.77
N ALA A 652 16.27 -20.15 -2.81
CA ALA A 652 14.81 -20.16 -2.83
C ALA A 652 14.22 -19.39 -4.03
N ILE A 653 14.81 -18.23 -4.39
CA ILE A 653 14.45 -17.47 -5.61
C ILE A 653 14.65 -18.32 -6.88
N SER A 654 15.67 -19.18 -6.93
CA SER A 654 15.95 -20.04 -8.10
C SER A 654 14.86 -21.07 -8.41
N ASN A 655 13.95 -21.37 -7.46
CA ASN A 655 12.78 -22.23 -7.70
C ASN A 655 11.71 -21.57 -8.59
N HIS A 656 11.73 -20.24 -8.74
CA HIS A 656 10.71 -19.45 -9.41
C HIS A 656 11.25 -18.62 -10.58
N LEU A 657 12.54 -18.25 -10.54
CA LEU A 657 13.24 -17.51 -11.59
C LEU A 657 14.39 -18.35 -12.15
N SER A 658 14.47 -18.44 -13.48
CA SER A 658 15.62 -19.05 -14.16
C SER A 658 16.90 -18.27 -13.89
N ALA A 659 18.04 -18.96 -13.83
CA ALA A 659 19.36 -18.30 -13.78
C ALA A 659 19.56 -17.37 -14.98
N PHE A 660 20.37 -16.31 -14.85
CA PHE A 660 20.71 -15.45 -15.98
C PHE A 660 21.45 -16.27 -17.05
N SER A 661 20.97 -16.22 -18.30
CA SER A 661 21.57 -16.94 -19.42
C SER A 661 21.70 -16.03 -20.64
N ALA A 662 22.91 -15.96 -21.18
CA ALA A 662 23.21 -15.35 -22.47
C ALA A 662 23.27 -16.41 -23.60
N ALA A 663 22.68 -17.61 -23.41
CA ALA A 663 22.71 -18.68 -24.41
C ALA A 663 22.14 -18.24 -25.78
N GLU A 664 21.00 -17.55 -25.78
CA GLU A 664 20.31 -17.10 -27.01
C GLU A 664 20.78 -15.73 -27.52
N TRP A 665 21.68 -15.06 -26.80
CA TRP A 665 22.18 -13.75 -27.20
C TRP A 665 23.09 -13.83 -28.44
N ARG A 666 23.11 -12.76 -29.24
CA ARG A 666 23.84 -12.72 -30.51
C ARG A 666 25.34 -12.72 -30.24
N THR A 667 26.04 -13.77 -30.68
CA THR A 667 27.52 -13.81 -30.68
C THR A 667 28.10 -12.63 -31.44
N HIS A 668 28.93 -11.84 -30.75
CA HIS A 668 29.70 -10.74 -31.32
C HIS A 668 31.15 -11.15 -31.58
N ARG A 669 31.77 -11.89 -30.65
CA ARG A 669 33.07 -12.56 -30.84
C ARG A 669 33.01 -13.96 -30.22
N ALA A 670 33.23 -15.00 -31.02
CA ALA A 670 33.46 -16.35 -30.50
C ALA A 670 34.82 -16.42 -29.79
N ASN A 671 34.99 -17.41 -28.91
CA ASN A 671 36.25 -17.73 -28.21
C ASN A 671 37.01 -16.50 -27.66
N PHE A 672 36.30 -15.63 -26.93
CA PHE A 672 36.79 -14.32 -26.54
C PHE A 672 37.60 -14.32 -25.23
N SER A 673 37.25 -15.15 -24.24
CA SER A 673 37.93 -15.17 -22.92
C SER A 673 37.80 -16.54 -22.23
N ARG A 674 38.84 -17.00 -21.51
CA ARG A 674 38.81 -18.27 -20.75
C ARG A 674 37.89 -18.18 -19.53
N CYS A 675 36.94 -19.11 -19.46
CA CYS A 675 36.01 -19.26 -18.35
C CYS A 675 36.70 -19.79 -17.10
N GLY A 676 36.50 -19.12 -15.96
CA GLY A 676 37.09 -19.52 -14.68
C GLY A 676 36.47 -20.75 -14.02
N GLU A 677 35.32 -21.22 -14.51
CA GLU A 677 34.60 -22.35 -13.93
C GLU A 677 34.98 -23.71 -14.56
N CYS A 678 35.34 -23.71 -15.85
CA CYS A 678 35.67 -24.94 -16.59
C CYS A 678 36.90 -24.81 -17.53
N GLY A 679 37.62 -23.69 -17.50
CA GLY A 679 38.75 -23.38 -18.39
C GLY A 679 38.41 -23.10 -19.86
N GLY A 680 37.23 -23.54 -20.32
CA GLY A 680 36.77 -23.43 -21.71
C GLY A 680 36.57 -21.99 -22.19
N MET A 681 36.66 -21.79 -23.51
CA MET A 681 36.52 -20.47 -24.11
C MET A 681 35.06 -19.98 -24.11
N ALA A 682 34.81 -18.83 -23.49
CA ALA A 682 33.52 -18.14 -23.51
C ALA A 682 33.43 -17.16 -24.69
N ALA A 683 32.25 -17.06 -25.29
CA ALA A 683 31.95 -16.12 -26.36
C ALA A 683 31.42 -14.79 -25.79
N LEU A 684 31.84 -13.67 -26.37
CA LEU A 684 31.25 -12.35 -26.13
C LEU A 684 29.96 -12.22 -26.94
N LYS A 685 28.85 -11.95 -26.25
CA LYS A 685 27.50 -11.86 -26.82
C LYS A 685 26.84 -10.52 -26.49
N HIS A 686 25.98 -10.07 -27.39
CA HIS A 686 25.14 -8.88 -27.23
C HIS A 686 23.66 -9.27 -27.19
N SER A 687 22.88 -8.58 -26.37
CA SER A 687 21.44 -8.75 -26.28
C SER A 687 20.75 -8.60 -27.65
N PRO A 688 19.61 -9.29 -27.88
CA PRO A 688 18.70 -8.94 -28.97
C PRO A 688 18.33 -7.44 -28.93
N ASN A 689 17.95 -6.87 -30.07
CA ASN A 689 17.71 -5.43 -30.19
C ASN A 689 16.50 -4.98 -29.33
N ALA A 690 16.78 -4.30 -28.22
CA ALA A 690 15.95 -3.15 -27.84
C ALA A 690 16.04 -2.07 -28.95
N GLY A 691 15.02 -1.22 -29.06
CA GLY A 691 14.90 -0.29 -30.19
C GLY A 691 15.97 0.81 -30.22
N GLY A 692 16.84 0.78 -31.23
CA GLY A 692 17.83 1.83 -31.51
C GLY A 692 19.28 1.46 -31.20
N ALA A 693 20.23 2.10 -31.88
CA ALA A 693 21.65 1.74 -31.82
C ALA A 693 22.37 2.16 -30.51
N ALA A 694 21.69 2.85 -29.59
CA ALA A 694 22.29 3.51 -28.43
C ALA A 694 22.52 2.61 -27.20
N ARG A 695 21.83 1.47 -27.08
CA ARG A 695 22.01 0.53 -25.95
C ARG A 695 21.77 -0.93 -26.34
N ARG A 696 22.79 -1.78 -26.14
CA ARG A 696 22.72 -3.24 -26.14
C ARG A 696 23.54 -3.76 -24.97
N ASP A 697 22.91 -4.53 -24.08
CA ASP A 697 23.63 -5.18 -22.99
C ASP A 697 24.58 -6.27 -23.53
N ARG A 698 25.64 -6.53 -22.77
CA ARG A 698 26.77 -7.37 -23.19
C ARG A 698 27.08 -8.42 -22.12
N ALA A 699 27.41 -9.63 -22.53
CA ALA A 699 27.70 -10.74 -21.63
C ALA A 699 28.76 -11.68 -22.22
N LEU A 700 29.46 -12.42 -21.35
CA LEU A 700 30.13 -13.67 -21.73
C LEU A 700 29.16 -14.84 -21.58
N PHE A 701 29.28 -15.82 -22.46
CA PHE A 701 28.61 -17.12 -22.37
C PHE A 701 29.63 -18.25 -22.63
N CYS A 702 29.82 -19.15 -21.67
CA CYS A 702 30.61 -20.36 -21.88
C CYS A 702 29.71 -21.52 -22.33
N ALA A 703 29.93 -22.03 -23.54
CA ALA A 703 29.14 -23.15 -24.05
C ALA A 703 29.43 -24.49 -23.33
N ALA A 704 30.58 -24.63 -22.67
CA ALA A 704 31.00 -25.87 -22.02
C ALA A 704 30.38 -26.09 -20.63
N CYS A 705 30.03 -25.02 -19.90
CA CYS A 705 29.38 -25.08 -18.58
C CYS A 705 28.09 -24.26 -18.49
N ALA A 706 27.58 -23.74 -19.61
CA ALA A 706 26.45 -22.80 -19.73
C ALA A 706 26.57 -21.45 -18.96
N ALA A 707 27.66 -21.23 -18.23
CA ALA A 707 27.87 -20.06 -17.39
C ALA A 707 27.77 -18.74 -18.18
N SER A 708 27.05 -17.78 -17.60
CA SER A 708 26.77 -16.47 -18.19
C SER A 708 27.14 -15.35 -17.23
N HIS A 709 27.84 -14.34 -17.73
CA HIS A 709 28.29 -13.19 -16.93
C HIS A 709 28.06 -11.89 -17.68
N ILE A 710 27.31 -10.96 -17.06
CA ILE A 710 27.07 -9.62 -17.60
C ILE A 710 28.39 -8.82 -17.57
N LEU A 711 28.57 -7.94 -18.55
CA LEU A 711 29.75 -7.08 -18.71
C LEU A 711 29.35 -5.60 -18.69
N PRO A 712 30.31 -4.66 -18.53
CA PRO A 712 30.02 -3.23 -18.66
C PRO A 712 29.32 -2.92 -19.98
N PHE A 713 28.30 -2.07 -19.93
CA PHE A 713 27.61 -1.62 -21.13
C PHE A 713 28.54 -0.80 -22.05
N ASN A 714 29.32 0.12 -21.49
CA ASN A 714 30.20 1.05 -22.24
C ASN A 714 31.66 0.58 -22.34
N GLY A 715 32.39 1.14 -23.31
CA GLY A 715 33.83 0.92 -23.55
C GLY A 715 34.13 -0.28 -24.45
N ASN A 716 35.28 -0.25 -25.12
CA ASN A 716 35.79 -1.39 -25.90
C ASN A 716 36.24 -2.50 -24.94
N LEU A 717 35.98 -3.76 -25.31
CA LEU A 717 36.30 -4.93 -24.50
C LEU A 717 37.33 -5.80 -25.22
N GLU A 718 38.42 -6.11 -24.52
CA GLU A 718 39.48 -7.00 -24.99
C GLU A 718 39.86 -7.96 -23.86
N ALA A 719 40.33 -9.17 -24.20
CA ALA A 719 40.82 -10.11 -23.20
C ALA A 719 42.24 -9.73 -22.76
N HIS A 720 42.55 -9.99 -21.50
CA HIS A 720 43.82 -9.68 -20.87
C HIS A 720 44.41 -10.93 -20.22
N ASP A 721 45.74 -11.06 -20.13
CA ASP A 721 46.37 -12.34 -19.74
C ASP A 721 46.28 -12.65 -18.24
N HIS A 722 46.04 -11.65 -17.38
CA HIS A 722 45.86 -11.90 -15.95
C HIS A 722 44.61 -12.74 -15.67
N VAL A 723 44.82 -13.85 -14.97
CA VAL A 723 43.77 -14.73 -14.45
C VAL A 723 43.42 -14.31 -13.02
N CYS A 724 42.14 -14.10 -12.73
CA CYS A 724 41.67 -13.63 -11.43
C CYS A 724 41.84 -14.74 -10.36
N PRO A 725 42.66 -14.55 -9.30
CA PRO A 725 42.98 -15.61 -8.34
C PRO A 725 41.82 -15.99 -7.41
N ILE A 726 40.71 -15.23 -7.41
CA ILE A 726 39.51 -15.54 -6.62
C ILE A 726 38.66 -16.64 -7.28
N CYS A 727 38.67 -16.71 -8.62
CA CYS A 727 37.69 -17.50 -9.38
C CYS A 727 38.19 -17.99 -10.75
N ASN A 728 39.51 -17.98 -10.96
CA ASN A 728 40.24 -18.45 -12.15
C ASN A 728 39.77 -17.88 -13.52
N PHE A 729 38.95 -16.82 -13.52
CA PHE A 729 38.45 -16.22 -14.76
C PHE A 729 39.51 -15.34 -15.42
N GLN A 730 39.67 -15.43 -16.74
CA GLN A 730 40.52 -14.50 -17.48
C GLN A 730 39.92 -13.09 -17.45
N THR A 731 40.74 -12.10 -17.08
CA THR A 731 40.31 -10.71 -16.99
C THR A 731 40.12 -10.06 -18.35
N LEU A 732 39.32 -8.99 -18.38
CA LEU A 732 39.09 -8.17 -19.56
C LEU A 732 39.61 -6.76 -19.34
N ALA A 733 40.24 -6.18 -20.36
CA ALA A 733 40.48 -4.76 -20.47
C ALA A 733 39.21 -4.04 -20.96
N VAL A 734 38.87 -2.92 -20.31
CA VAL A 734 37.73 -2.06 -20.66
C VAL A 734 38.27 -0.66 -20.98
N THR A 735 38.29 -0.30 -22.25
CA THR A 735 38.88 0.98 -22.72
C THR A 735 37.78 1.97 -23.07
N ASN A 736 37.75 3.13 -22.42
CA ASN A 736 36.91 4.25 -22.87
C ASN A 736 37.67 5.07 -23.95
N PRO A 737 37.23 5.06 -25.23
CA PRO A 737 37.92 5.79 -26.30
C PRO A 737 37.84 7.31 -26.16
N GLU A 738 36.74 7.87 -25.62
CA GLU A 738 36.55 9.33 -25.46
C GLU A 738 37.54 9.95 -24.48
N ARG A 739 38.01 9.15 -23.51
CA ARG A 739 38.88 9.58 -22.40
C ARG A 739 40.24 8.90 -22.41
N ASN A 740 40.51 8.04 -23.40
CA ASN A 740 41.67 7.16 -23.51
C ASN A 740 42.05 6.45 -22.18
N THR A 741 41.05 5.92 -21.45
CA THR A 741 41.24 5.32 -20.11
C THR A 741 40.87 3.84 -20.09
N THR A 742 41.86 2.99 -19.87
CA THR A 742 41.70 1.53 -19.75
C THR A 742 41.60 1.11 -18.29
N HIS A 743 40.74 0.14 -18.00
CA HIS A 743 40.57 -0.43 -16.67
C HIS A 743 40.16 -1.90 -16.75
N TYR A 744 40.67 -2.73 -15.84
CA TYR A 744 40.48 -4.19 -15.89
C TYR A 744 39.31 -4.66 -15.03
N ILE A 745 38.61 -5.70 -15.49
CA ILE A 745 37.53 -6.40 -14.77
C ILE A 745 37.74 -7.91 -14.82
N CYS A 746 37.21 -8.62 -13.82
CA CYS A 746 37.00 -10.06 -13.88
C CYS A 746 35.50 -10.29 -14.20
N PRO A 747 35.13 -11.02 -15.28
CA PRO A 747 33.73 -11.19 -15.66
C PRO A 747 32.84 -11.74 -14.53
N LYS A 748 33.32 -12.74 -13.80
CA LYS A 748 32.59 -13.31 -12.66
C LYS A 748 32.51 -12.32 -11.50
N CYS A 749 33.61 -11.73 -11.03
CA CYS A 749 33.58 -10.74 -9.95
C CYS A 749 32.88 -9.41 -10.30
N PHE A 750 32.66 -9.11 -11.59
CA PHE A 750 31.87 -7.98 -12.06
C PHE A 750 30.37 -8.29 -12.02
N SER A 751 29.97 -9.50 -12.42
CA SER A 751 28.58 -9.96 -12.32
C SER A 751 28.17 -10.20 -10.86
N ASP A 752 29.11 -10.78 -10.11
CA ASP A 752 28.94 -11.27 -8.75
C ASP A 752 30.16 -10.90 -7.87
N PRO A 753 30.17 -9.70 -7.25
CA PRO A 753 31.24 -9.27 -6.37
C PRO A 753 31.45 -10.23 -5.18
N PRO A 754 32.70 -10.59 -4.83
CA PRO A 754 32.97 -11.51 -3.72
C PRO A 754 32.35 -11.03 -2.40
N GLN A 755 31.69 -11.90 -1.64
CA GLN A 755 30.91 -11.50 -0.45
C GLN A 755 31.74 -10.76 0.62
N ASN A 756 33.04 -11.04 0.73
CA ASN A 756 33.97 -10.34 1.62
C ASN A 756 34.49 -8.99 1.06
N SER A 757 33.90 -8.44 -0.01
CA SER A 757 34.30 -7.15 -0.60
C SER A 757 33.86 -5.93 0.22
N ALA A 758 33.91 -6.02 1.55
CA ALA A 758 33.71 -4.90 2.46
C ALA A 758 34.67 -3.74 2.16
N ASP A 759 35.84 -4.04 1.59
CA ASP A 759 36.87 -3.09 1.14
C ASP A 759 36.45 -2.13 0.01
N ASN A 760 35.21 -2.20 -0.49
CA ASN A 760 34.80 -1.50 -1.72
C ASN A 760 33.58 -0.55 -1.61
N PRO A 761 33.52 0.38 -0.63
CA PRO A 761 32.53 1.49 -0.65
C PRO A 761 32.79 2.51 -1.78
N GLY A 762 33.82 2.28 -2.60
CA GLY A 762 34.19 3.10 -3.75
C GLY A 762 33.43 2.75 -5.03
N ALA A 763 33.27 1.45 -5.32
CA ALA A 763 32.65 0.98 -6.54
C ALA A 763 31.12 0.85 -6.41
N VAL A 764 30.42 1.36 -7.43
CA VAL A 764 29.10 0.85 -7.74
C VAL A 764 29.27 -0.63 -8.09
N GLU A 765 28.50 -1.54 -7.50
CA GLU A 765 28.70 -2.99 -7.71
C GLU A 765 28.65 -3.40 -9.18
N SER A 766 27.78 -2.78 -9.99
CA SER A 766 27.72 -2.89 -11.46
C SER A 766 28.92 -2.25 -12.18
N SER A 767 30.05 -2.10 -11.49
CA SER A 767 31.29 -1.52 -11.99
C SER A 767 32.55 -2.14 -11.33
N PHE A 768 32.44 -3.22 -10.55
CA PHE A 768 33.56 -3.83 -9.79
C PHE A 768 34.79 -4.07 -10.69
N ARG A 769 35.95 -3.55 -10.28
CA ARG A 769 37.20 -3.55 -11.08
C ARG A 769 38.26 -4.38 -10.40
N CYS A 770 39.16 -4.98 -11.19
CA CYS A 770 40.29 -5.72 -10.63
C CYS A 770 41.18 -4.85 -9.72
N PHE A 771 41.27 -3.54 -9.99
CA PHE A 771 42.02 -2.63 -9.11
C PHE A 771 41.36 -2.40 -7.75
N THR A 772 40.05 -2.65 -7.61
CA THR A 772 39.32 -2.64 -6.32
C THR A 772 39.27 -4.03 -5.64
N CYS A 773 39.98 -5.02 -6.18
CA CYS A 773 40.22 -6.30 -5.50
C CYS A 773 41.19 -6.10 -4.33
N THR A 774 41.01 -6.85 -3.24
CA THR A 774 41.92 -6.88 -2.08
C THR A 774 42.61 -8.23 -1.87
N HIS A 775 42.31 -9.23 -2.71
CA HIS A 775 42.98 -10.53 -2.67
C HIS A 775 44.49 -10.39 -2.94
N ALA A 776 45.33 -10.71 -1.94
CA ALA A 776 46.76 -10.39 -1.93
C ALA A 776 47.56 -10.92 -3.15
N GLY A 777 47.14 -12.03 -3.76
CA GLY A 777 47.76 -12.59 -4.97
C GLY A 777 47.30 -11.98 -6.31
N CYS A 778 46.45 -10.95 -6.31
CA CYS A 778 45.93 -10.34 -7.54
C CYS A 778 46.84 -9.22 -8.03
N THR A 779 47.70 -9.47 -9.03
CA THR A 779 48.62 -8.44 -9.56
C THR A 779 47.94 -7.22 -10.19
N LEU A 780 46.62 -7.28 -10.45
CA LEU A 780 45.83 -6.13 -10.88
C LEU A 780 45.19 -5.32 -9.73
N ALA A 781 45.31 -5.77 -8.47
CA ALA A 781 44.78 -5.07 -7.30
C ALA A 781 45.62 -3.85 -6.94
N THR A 782 45.00 -2.66 -6.83
CA THR A 782 45.69 -1.47 -6.29
C THR A 782 45.77 -1.53 -4.75
N GLY A 783 46.55 -2.49 -4.27
CA GLY A 783 46.72 -2.83 -2.86
C GLY A 783 47.92 -3.75 -2.59
N SER A 784 48.19 -4.71 -3.49
CA SER A 784 49.43 -5.51 -3.49
C SER A 784 50.49 -4.83 -4.36
N THR A 785 51.52 -4.26 -3.71
CA THR A 785 52.73 -3.65 -4.31
C THR A 785 52.53 -2.52 -5.35
N SER A 786 53.27 -1.43 -5.19
CA SER A 786 53.58 -0.54 -6.31
C SER A 786 54.39 -1.28 -7.38
N ASN A 787 54.31 -0.85 -8.63
CA ASN A 787 55.28 -1.24 -9.65
C ASN A 787 56.67 -0.76 -9.19
N GLY A 788 57.61 -1.69 -8.99
CA GLY A 788 58.94 -1.40 -8.44
C GLY A 788 58.99 -1.45 -6.91
N GLY A 789 60.06 -2.03 -6.39
CA GLY A 789 60.27 -2.21 -4.95
C GLY A 789 60.66 -0.91 -4.24
N GLY A 790 59.79 -0.43 -3.38
CA GLY A 790 60.03 0.71 -2.49
C GLY A 790 58.92 0.78 -1.44
N GLY A 791 59.24 0.48 -0.19
CA GLY A 791 58.24 0.45 0.89
C GLY A 791 57.77 1.86 1.25
N ALA A 792 56.47 2.13 1.13
CA ALA A 792 55.88 3.35 1.67
C ALA A 792 56.04 3.36 3.21
N PRO A 793 56.38 4.51 3.82
CA PRO A 793 56.66 4.58 5.25
C PRO A 793 55.43 4.22 6.10
N SER A 794 55.68 3.53 7.22
CA SER A 794 54.65 3.26 8.21
C SER A 794 54.19 4.57 8.86
N VAL A 795 52.87 4.79 8.90
CA VAL A 795 52.26 5.94 9.57
C VAL A 795 51.55 5.57 10.88
N ALA A 796 51.33 4.27 11.13
CA ALA A 796 50.74 3.77 12.36
C ALA A 796 50.97 2.26 12.53
N THR A 797 50.72 1.75 13.73
CA THR A 797 50.63 0.31 14.03
C THR A 797 49.18 -0.15 13.94
N CYS A 798 48.91 -1.33 13.37
CA CYS A 798 47.57 -1.89 13.27
C CYS A 798 47.08 -2.40 14.63
N GLY A 799 46.00 -1.83 15.16
CA GLY A 799 45.41 -2.25 16.44
C GLY A 799 44.91 -3.70 16.47
N THR A 800 44.66 -4.30 15.30
CA THR A 800 44.09 -5.66 15.16
C THR A 800 45.16 -6.75 15.14
N CYS A 801 46.34 -6.49 14.57
CA CYS A 801 47.39 -7.52 14.38
C CYS A 801 48.83 -7.07 14.68
N GLY A 802 49.03 -5.83 15.16
CA GLY A 802 50.36 -5.28 15.49
C GLY A 802 51.26 -4.96 14.28
N SER A 803 50.87 -5.30 13.06
CA SER A 803 51.68 -5.03 11.86
C SER A 803 51.67 -3.55 11.47
N PRO A 804 52.71 -3.04 10.78
CA PRO A 804 52.73 -1.67 10.24
C PRO A 804 51.52 -1.32 9.37
N MET A 805 51.20 -0.04 9.28
CA MET A 805 50.18 0.51 8.38
C MET A 805 50.75 1.62 7.52
N ALA A 806 50.58 1.53 6.20
CA ALA A 806 51.06 2.50 5.24
C ALA A 806 49.94 3.42 4.75
N LEU A 807 50.24 4.71 4.61
CA LEU A 807 49.39 5.66 3.89
C LEU A 807 49.47 5.37 2.38
N ARG A 808 48.33 5.34 1.70
CA ARG A 808 48.21 4.99 0.28
C ARG A 808 47.21 5.89 -0.43
N GLN A 809 47.49 6.19 -1.70
CA GLN A 809 46.64 6.96 -2.60
C GLN A 809 46.08 6.04 -3.69
N ALA A 810 44.80 6.19 -4.06
CA ALA A 810 44.21 5.48 -5.19
C ALA A 810 44.59 6.14 -6.53
N MET A 811 44.92 5.33 -7.56
CA MET A 811 45.39 5.86 -8.86
C MET A 811 44.29 6.50 -9.74
N SER A 812 43.00 6.32 -9.41
CA SER A 812 41.94 7.10 -10.07
C SER A 812 41.89 8.51 -9.50
N GLY A 813 41.95 9.54 -10.36
CA GLY A 813 42.03 10.97 -10.02
C GLY A 813 40.83 11.59 -9.26
N ALA A 814 40.05 10.79 -8.55
CA ALA A 814 38.96 11.19 -7.68
C ALA A 814 39.27 10.77 -6.23
N ARG A 815 40.19 11.50 -5.59
CA ARG A 815 40.25 11.75 -4.13
C ARG A 815 39.93 10.53 -3.25
N GLY A 816 40.84 9.56 -3.24
CA GLY A 816 40.80 8.40 -2.35
C GLY A 816 42.14 8.17 -1.66
N TRP A 817 42.22 8.55 -0.39
CA TRP A 817 43.34 8.26 0.50
C TRP A 817 42.94 7.19 1.52
N ARG A 818 43.86 6.31 1.92
CA ARG A 818 43.61 5.29 2.95
C ARG A 818 44.86 4.93 3.72
N VAL A 819 44.71 4.52 4.98
CA VAL A 819 45.76 3.89 5.79
C VAL A 819 45.45 2.40 5.85
N ALA A 820 46.34 1.57 5.31
CA ALA A 820 46.11 0.13 5.16
C ALA A 820 47.21 -0.67 5.85
N CYS A 821 46.81 -1.71 6.59
CA CYS A 821 47.74 -2.69 7.16
C CYS A 821 48.68 -3.28 6.08
N THR A 822 49.90 -3.64 6.45
CA THR A 822 50.82 -4.40 5.59
C THR A 822 50.55 -5.90 5.60
N SER A 823 49.86 -6.41 6.62
CA SER A 823 49.42 -7.82 6.69
C SER A 823 48.22 -8.07 5.78
N PRO A 824 48.20 -9.18 4.99
CA PRO A 824 47.05 -9.57 4.18
C PRO A 824 45.74 -9.68 4.98
N ASN A 825 44.62 -9.33 4.35
CA ASN A 825 43.26 -9.47 4.90
C ASN A 825 43.06 -8.81 6.28
N CYS A 826 43.81 -7.74 6.58
CA CYS A 826 43.78 -7.02 7.85
C CYS A 826 43.42 -5.54 7.66
N SER A 827 43.11 -4.85 8.77
CA SER A 827 42.28 -3.65 8.80
C SER A 827 42.75 -2.50 7.89
N VAL A 828 41.79 -1.86 7.22
CA VAL A 828 41.98 -0.69 6.35
C VAL A 828 41.07 0.45 6.82
N TYR A 829 41.60 1.68 6.79
CA TYR A 829 40.93 2.90 7.20
C TYR A 829 40.89 3.88 6.02
N PHE A 830 39.69 4.19 5.53
CA PHE A 830 39.50 5.07 4.36
C PHE A 830 39.20 6.51 4.78
N PHE A 831 39.86 7.48 4.13
CA PHE A 831 39.49 8.90 4.26
C PHE A 831 38.24 9.22 3.42
N PRO A 832 37.38 10.16 3.87
CA PRO A 832 36.24 10.63 3.09
C PRO A 832 36.62 11.19 1.70
N ARG A 833 35.72 11.09 0.72
CA ARG A 833 35.92 11.63 -0.65
C ARG A 833 36.11 13.15 -0.71
N CYS A 834 35.78 13.87 0.37
CA CYS A 834 36.04 15.31 0.53
C CYS A 834 37.48 15.61 1.01
N VAL A 835 38.37 14.62 1.12
CA VAL A 835 39.82 14.80 1.34
C VAL A 835 40.55 14.84 0.01
N SER A 836 41.22 15.96 -0.28
CA SER A 836 42.01 16.14 -1.51
C SER A 836 43.44 15.61 -1.40
N ALA A 837 44.11 15.83 -0.26
CA ALA A 837 45.48 15.38 -0.01
C ALA A 837 45.66 14.88 1.43
N VAL A 838 46.56 13.92 1.64
CA VAL A 838 47.04 13.51 2.97
C VAL A 838 48.55 13.37 2.94
N ALA A 839 49.24 13.91 3.93
CA ALA A 839 50.68 13.79 4.09
C ALA A 839 51.05 13.44 5.54
N ALA A 840 52.05 12.58 5.73
CA ALA A 840 52.67 12.36 7.04
C ALA A 840 53.62 13.53 7.36
N THR A 841 53.51 14.09 8.57
CA THR A 841 54.24 15.33 8.94
C THR A 841 55.55 15.09 9.68
N GLY A 842 56.07 13.85 9.69
CA GLY A 842 57.27 13.43 10.42
C GLY A 842 57.04 13.24 11.92
N ASP A 843 56.39 14.20 12.58
CA ASP A 843 56.11 14.16 14.02
C ASP A 843 55.18 13.00 14.40
N THR A 844 55.39 12.43 15.59
CA THR A 844 54.59 11.34 16.17
C THR A 844 53.54 11.85 17.16
N CYS A 845 52.48 11.07 17.36
CA CYS A 845 51.43 11.40 18.30
C CYS A 845 51.91 11.25 19.76
N PRO A 846 51.77 12.29 20.62
CA PRO A 846 52.22 12.23 22.02
C PRO A 846 51.30 11.41 22.92
N THR A 847 50.13 10.98 22.46
CA THR A 847 49.19 10.16 23.23
C THR A 847 49.68 8.69 23.28
N PRO A 848 50.02 8.11 24.45
CA PRO A 848 50.63 6.77 24.52
C PRO A 848 49.78 5.65 23.89
N ALA A 849 48.46 5.76 24.00
CA ALA A 849 47.51 4.82 23.39
C ALA A 849 47.58 4.77 21.84
N CYS A 850 48.20 5.75 21.19
CA CYS A 850 48.38 5.81 19.75
C CYS A 850 49.66 5.13 19.25
N GLN A 851 50.47 4.54 20.14
CA GLN A 851 51.69 3.79 19.81
C GLN A 851 52.68 4.54 18.89
N GLY A 852 52.78 5.86 19.05
CA GLY A 852 53.68 6.70 18.25
C GLY A 852 53.23 6.93 16.80
N ALA A 853 51.98 6.63 16.43
CA ALA A 853 51.45 6.88 15.09
C ALA A 853 51.70 8.33 14.62
N SER A 854 52.08 8.50 13.35
CA SER A 854 52.46 9.78 12.77
C SER A 854 51.29 10.76 12.71
N LEU A 855 51.56 12.03 13.00
CA LEU A 855 50.61 13.12 12.77
C LEU A 855 50.45 13.33 11.26
N LEU A 856 49.21 13.26 10.78
CA LEU A 856 48.85 13.47 9.38
C LEU A 856 48.25 14.87 9.17
N GLN A 857 48.73 15.54 8.14
CA GLN A 857 48.12 16.73 7.57
C GLN A 857 47.14 16.30 6.48
N VAL A 858 45.89 16.75 6.60
CA VAL A 858 44.77 16.39 5.72
C VAL A 858 44.22 17.66 5.11
N THR A 859 44.19 17.73 3.78
CA THR A 859 43.63 18.84 3.01
C THR A 859 42.24 18.48 2.51
N TRP A 860 41.27 19.36 2.72
CA TRP A 860 39.86 19.14 2.44
C TRP A 860 39.40 19.86 1.16
N VAL A 861 38.23 19.48 0.65
CA VAL A 861 37.61 20.07 -0.55
C VAL A 861 36.68 21.20 -0.11
N THR A 862 37.04 22.45 -0.45
CA THR A 862 36.37 23.68 0.01
C THR A 862 34.87 23.71 -0.26
N ALA A 863 34.41 23.09 -1.35
CA ALA A 863 33.00 23.02 -1.73
C ALA A 863 32.17 21.98 -0.94
N GLN A 864 32.79 21.23 -0.02
CA GLN A 864 32.17 20.14 0.75
C GLN A 864 32.43 20.24 2.26
N LEU A 865 33.01 21.36 2.74
CA LEU A 865 33.17 21.65 4.16
C LEU A 865 31.94 22.41 4.72
N PRO A 866 31.55 22.16 5.98
CA PRO A 866 30.69 23.06 6.74
C PRO A 866 31.31 24.47 6.84
N ARG A 867 30.45 25.50 6.86
CA ARG A 867 30.91 26.90 7.02
C ARG A 867 31.69 27.07 8.34
N GLY A 868 32.96 27.41 8.24
CA GLY A 868 33.83 27.70 9.40
C GLY A 868 34.84 26.61 9.78
N GLN A 869 35.05 25.57 8.96
CA GLN A 869 36.16 24.62 9.15
C GLN A 869 37.39 24.95 8.28
N ASP A 870 38.57 24.65 8.81
CA ASP A 870 39.85 24.85 8.12
C ASP A 870 40.02 23.92 6.91
N VAL A 871 40.53 24.48 5.81
CA VAL A 871 40.82 23.73 4.57
C VAL A 871 41.98 22.73 4.75
N MET A 872 42.81 22.91 5.77
CA MET A 872 43.86 21.95 6.17
C MET A 872 43.80 21.70 7.68
N THR A 873 43.78 20.42 8.07
CA THR A 873 43.83 19.99 9.47
C THR A 873 45.10 19.17 9.72
N ARG A 874 45.57 19.13 10.97
CA ARG A 874 46.72 18.31 11.41
C ARG A 874 46.34 17.58 12.70
N GLY A 875 46.61 16.27 12.77
CA GLY A 875 46.20 15.41 13.89
C GLY A 875 46.67 13.95 13.79
N CYS A 876 46.37 13.14 14.80
CA CYS A 876 46.64 11.70 14.80
C CYS A 876 45.40 10.93 14.31
N ILE A 877 45.57 9.91 13.47
CA ILE A 877 44.45 9.12 12.93
C ILE A 877 43.64 8.36 14.00
N TRP A 878 44.23 8.11 15.17
CA TRP A 878 43.59 7.34 16.26
C TRP A 878 42.89 8.22 17.31
N CYS A 879 43.43 9.40 17.64
CA CYS A 879 42.91 10.23 18.73
C CYS A 879 42.42 11.62 18.32
N ASP A 880 42.62 12.09 17.08
CA ASP A 880 42.00 13.33 16.63
C ASP A 880 40.53 13.06 16.24
N PRO A 881 39.53 13.69 16.89
CA PRO A 881 38.13 13.43 16.60
C PRO A 881 37.75 13.71 15.14
N ARG A 882 38.47 14.61 14.45
CA ARG A 882 38.24 14.93 13.03
C ARG A 882 38.63 13.79 12.11
N TYR A 883 39.43 12.83 12.57
CA TYR A 883 39.87 11.66 11.81
C TYR A 883 39.23 10.38 12.37
N SER A 884 39.26 10.16 13.69
CA SER A 884 38.75 8.93 14.30
C SER A 884 37.23 8.75 14.19
N HIS A 885 36.46 9.82 13.97
CA HIS A 885 35.03 9.75 13.65
C HIS A 885 34.70 9.81 12.14
N THR A 886 35.69 9.99 11.26
CA THR A 886 35.47 10.08 9.80
C THR A 886 36.16 8.97 8.99
N LEU A 887 37.18 8.34 9.57
CA LEU A 887 37.88 7.19 8.99
C LEU A 887 37.02 5.94 9.12
N GLN A 888 36.55 5.41 7.99
CA GLN A 888 35.81 4.15 7.98
C GLN A 888 36.79 2.98 8.14
N ALA A 889 36.74 2.33 9.31
CA ALA A 889 37.52 1.15 9.66
C ALA A 889 36.84 -0.12 9.13
N ILE A 890 37.57 -0.98 8.42
CA ILE A 890 37.05 -2.21 7.82
C ILE A 890 38.01 -3.37 8.11
N GLY A 891 37.51 -4.44 8.74
CA GLY A 891 38.23 -5.70 8.97
C GLY A 891 38.17 -6.22 10.42
N VAL A 892 37.24 -7.16 10.66
CA VAL A 892 37.00 -7.96 11.89
C VAL A 892 36.47 -7.17 13.11
N GLU A 893 35.74 -7.87 14.00
CA GLU A 893 34.97 -7.33 15.12
C GLU A 893 35.78 -6.49 16.11
N VAL A 894 35.20 -5.38 16.56
CA VAL A 894 35.81 -4.48 17.54
C VAL A 894 35.58 -5.00 18.96
N MET A 895 36.67 -5.40 19.63
CA MET A 895 36.66 -5.68 21.07
C MET A 895 36.20 -4.44 21.88
N PRO A 896 35.34 -4.60 22.90
CA PRO A 896 34.83 -3.47 23.68
C PRO A 896 35.95 -2.76 24.44
N SER A 897 35.98 -1.43 24.34
CA SER A 897 37.00 -0.59 24.99
C SER A 897 36.98 -0.75 26.51
N ARG A 898 38.05 -1.32 27.09
CA ARG A 898 38.26 -1.33 28.55
C ARG A 898 38.34 0.11 29.06
N GLY A 899 37.55 0.43 30.08
CA GLY A 899 37.17 1.80 30.39
C GLY A 899 38.24 2.67 31.06
N ALA A 900 38.08 3.99 30.91
CA ALA A 900 38.78 5.01 31.69
C ALA A 900 37.88 5.61 32.80
N PRO A 901 38.42 6.21 33.88
CA PRO A 901 37.64 6.53 35.08
C PRO A 901 36.68 7.71 34.92
N ARG A 902 35.49 7.62 35.53
CA ARG A 902 34.51 8.73 35.62
C ARG A 902 34.93 9.76 36.68
N GLY A 903 35.68 10.78 36.27
CA GLY A 903 35.91 11.98 37.09
C GLY A 903 34.60 12.75 37.35
N ARG A 904 34.27 13.00 38.62
CA ARG A 904 33.13 13.87 39.02
C ARG A 904 33.58 15.33 39.05
N GLY A 905 32.98 16.18 38.23
CA GLY A 905 33.13 17.64 38.29
C GLY A 905 31.78 18.35 38.26
N ARG A 906 31.39 19.00 39.36
CA ARG A 906 30.22 19.92 39.39
C ARG A 906 30.72 21.35 39.23
N ALA A 907 30.15 22.10 38.29
CA ALA A 907 30.14 23.56 38.32
C ALA A 907 28.78 24.07 37.82
N ARG A 908 28.18 25.00 38.56
CA ARG A 908 27.00 25.78 38.16
C ARG A 908 27.43 27.22 37.97
N VAL A 909 27.00 27.87 36.89
CA VAL A 909 26.74 29.32 36.86
C VAL A 909 25.44 29.54 36.08
N ARG A 910 24.68 30.59 36.43
CA ARG A 910 23.41 30.99 35.79
C ARG A 910 23.57 32.33 35.08
N GLY A 911 23.09 32.39 33.83
CA GLY A 911 22.16 33.39 33.25
C GLY A 911 22.34 34.92 33.40
N ALA A 912 21.69 35.63 32.46
CA ALA A 912 21.40 37.08 32.41
C ALA A 912 22.60 38.04 32.20
N ALA A 913 22.42 39.26 31.65
CA ALA A 913 21.42 39.76 30.68
C ALA A 913 21.87 41.12 30.08
N ALA A 914 21.41 41.38 28.85
CA ALA A 914 21.09 42.66 28.16
C ALA A 914 21.85 44.01 28.39
N ALA A 915 21.91 44.76 27.28
CA ALA A 915 21.99 46.23 27.12
C ALA A 915 23.38 46.93 27.11
N GLY A 916 23.54 47.91 26.20
CA GLY A 916 24.72 48.79 26.13
C GLY A 916 25.09 49.31 24.71
N ALA A 917 24.51 50.44 24.30
CA ALA A 917 24.99 51.34 23.23
C ALA A 917 24.89 52.79 23.79
N PRO A 918 25.40 53.88 23.16
CA PRO A 918 25.97 54.05 21.80
C PRO A 918 27.25 54.93 21.74
N ALA A 919 27.77 55.25 20.53
CA ALA A 919 28.34 56.58 20.17
C ALA A 919 28.77 56.67 18.67
N ARG A 920 28.96 57.90 18.15
CA ARG A 920 29.24 58.26 16.73
C ARG A 920 30.74 58.38 16.40
N GLY A 921 31.08 58.28 15.10
CA GLY A 921 32.34 58.74 14.50
C GLY A 921 32.17 59.01 12.99
N LEU A 922 32.95 59.93 12.38
CA LEU A 922 32.80 60.41 10.99
C LEU A 922 34.15 60.62 10.28
N GLY A 923 34.23 60.27 8.98
CA GLY A 923 34.93 61.08 7.97
C GLY A 923 36.23 60.56 7.31
N GLY A 924 36.22 60.44 5.96
CA GLY A 924 37.38 60.55 5.05
C GLY A 924 38.24 59.28 4.82
N ARG A 925 39.06 59.19 3.74
CA ARG A 925 39.08 59.92 2.43
C ARG A 925 40.04 59.20 1.43
N GLY A 926 39.79 59.32 0.10
CA GLY A 926 40.63 58.75 -1.00
C GLY A 926 40.08 57.42 -1.56
N GLY A 927 40.25 57.03 -2.84
CA GLY A 927 41.03 57.56 -3.99
C GLY A 927 41.96 56.44 -4.53
N LEU A 928 42.07 56.10 -5.83
CA LEU A 928 41.77 56.77 -7.13
C LEU A 928 41.46 55.75 -8.26
N ALA A 929 40.81 56.22 -9.35
CA ALA A 929 40.79 55.75 -10.77
C ALA A 929 40.59 54.23 -11.12
N GLY A 930 39.95 53.81 -12.21
CA GLY A 930 39.25 54.44 -13.37
C GLY A 930 38.82 53.32 -14.36
N GLY A 931 38.06 53.50 -15.45
CA GLY A 931 37.37 54.69 -15.97
C GLY A 931 37.30 54.75 -17.51
N SER A 932 36.38 54.02 -18.18
CA SER A 932 35.95 54.20 -19.60
C SER A 932 34.74 53.25 -19.87
N LEU A 933 33.50 53.71 -20.05
CA LEU A 933 32.80 54.23 -21.25
C LEU A 933 32.47 53.16 -22.32
N GLY A 934 31.22 53.12 -22.82
CA GLY A 934 30.82 52.16 -23.89
C GLY A 934 29.33 51.82 -24.07
N GLY A 935 28.44 52.81 -24.15
CA GLY A 935 27.12 52.69 -24.81
C GLY A 935 26.95 53.87 -25.79
N PRO A 936 25.87 53.99 -26.59
CA PRO A 936 24.60 53.22 -26.57
C PRO A 936 24.17 52.71 -27.98
N GLY A 937 22.90 52.30 -28.13
CA GLY A 937 22.18 52.42 -29.41
C GLY A 937 21.48 51.16 -29.97
N GLY A 938 20.17 51.28 -30.22
CA GLY A 938 19.47 50.58 -31.31
C GLY A 938 19.10 51.58 -32.41
N PRO A 939 18.74 51.13 -33.63
CA PRO A 939 17.32 51.12 -34.00
C PRO A 939 16.90 49.91 -34.88
N ASP A 940 15.64 49.90 -35.30
CA ASP A 940 14.96 48.85 -36.08
C ASP A 940 15.18 48.89 -37.62
N LEU A 941 14.58 47.88 -38.29
CA LEU A 941 14.13 47.79 -39.71
C LEU A 941 14.97 47.02 -40.77
N GLU A 942 14.33 45.95 -41.26
CA GLU A 942 14.17 45.46 -42.65
C GLU A 942 15.36 44.99 -43.54
N ASP A 943 15.54 43.66 -43.53
CA ASP A 943 15.30 42.72 -44.66
C ASP A 943 16.32 42.53 -45.83
N LEU A 944 16.11 41.43 -46.57
CA LEU A 944 16.61 41.01 -47.90
C LEU A 944 18.07 40.54 -48.09
N ALA A 945 18.27 39.28 -47.66
CA ALA A 945 18.70 38.14 -48.50
C ALA A 945 20.12 38.05 -49.15
N GLY A 946 20.69 36.82 -49.15
CA GLY A 946 21.40 36.39 -50.38
C GLY A 946 22.44 35.24 -50.39
N ARG A 947 22.02 33.97 -50.16
CA ARG A 947 22.72 32.73 -50.64
C ARG A 947 24.12 32.48 -49.98
N ARG A 948 24.76 31.30 -50.02
CA ARG A 948 24.56 29.98 -50.66
C ARG A 948 24.81 28.89 -49.57
N GLY A 949 24.31 27.65 -49.64
CA GLY A 949 23.49 26.99 -50.67
C GLY A 949 24.23 25.84 -51.37
N ARG A 950 24.18 24.62 -50.80
CA ARG A 950 24.41 23.33 -51.49
C ARG A 950 23.84 22.19 -50.66
N GLY A 951 23.29 21.18 -51.35
CA GLY A 951 22.82 19.92 -50.77
C GLY A 951 22.75 18.84 -51.86
N THR A 952 22.60 17.59 -51.45
CA THR A 952 22.44 16.41 -52.33
C THR A 952 21.38 15.48 -51.74
N ALA A 953 20.64 14.78 -52.60
CA ALA A 953 19.43 14.05 -52.21
C ALA A 953 19.44 12.59 -52.70
N VAL A 954 18.94 11.66 -51.88
CA VAL A 954 18.56 10.30 -52.30
C VAL A 954 17.28 9.84 -51.58
N GLY A 955 16.28 9.45 -52.38
CA GLY A 955 15.27 8.41 -52.13
C GLY A 955 14.75 8.13 -50.72
N VAL A 956 13.56 8.65 -50.41
CA VAL A 956 12.67 8.11 -49.37
C VAL A 956 11.82 6.97 -49.95
N ARG A 957 11.73 5.82 -49.25
CA ARG A 957 10.62 4.86 -49.40
C ARG A 957 9.65 5.02 -48.24
N ARG A 958 8.35 5.16 -48.53
CA ARG A 958 7.27 5.22 -47.52
C ARG A 958 5.99 4.58 -48.05
N VAL A 959 5.61 3.43 -47.50
CA VAL A 959 4.36 2.68 -47.73
C VAL A 959 4.12 1.87 -46.46
N GLY A 960 2.96 1.82 -45.80
CA GLY A 960 1.81 2.76 -45.70
C GLY A 960 1.33 2.69 -44.23
N VAL A 961 0.20 3.23 -43.77
CA VAL A 961 -0.94 3.99 -44.33
C VAL A 961 -1.45 4.86 -43.18
N GLY A 962 -1.88 6.11 -43.32
CA GLY A 962 -1.82 7.04 -44.45
C GLY A 962 -2.37 8.40 -44.00
N ALA A 963 -1.61 9.49 -44.20
CA ALA A 963 -2.02 10.84 -43.80
C ALA A 963 -1.32 11.88 -44.69
N ALA A 964 -2.06 12.91 -45.11
CA ALA A 964 -1.56 14.00 -45.93
C ALA A 964 -2.19 15.35 -45.52
N ALA A 965 -1.35 16.38 -45.52
CA ALA A 965 -1.73 17.80 -45.58
C ALA A 965 -1.72 18.24 -47.08
N PRO A 966 -1.74 19.53 -47.51
CA PRO A 966 -1.63 20.77 -46.73
C PRO A 966 -2.48 21.98 -47.23
N ALA A 967 -2.19 23.16 -46.66
CA ALA A 967 -1.97 24.45 -47.35
C ALA A 967 -2.88 25.64 -47.03
N ALA A 968 -2.30 26.82 -47.28
CA ALA A 968 -2.89 28.13 -47.58
C ALA A 968 -3.60 28.95 -46.47
N ALA A 969 -2.86 29.96 -46.00
CA ALA A 969 -3.18 31.40 -46.07
C ALA A 969 -4.47 31.98 -45.44
N ALA A 970 -4.29 33.17 -44.86
CA ALA A 970 -5.25 33.87 -44.03
C ALA A 970 -6.16 34.87 -44.78
N ALA A 971 -7.39 35.00 -44.28
CA ALA A 971 -8.09 36.28 -44.08
C ALA A 971 -8.56 37.04 -45.38
N PRO A 972 -9.19 38.24 -45.29
CA PRO A 972 -10.62 38.31 -45.66
C PRO A 972 -11.06 39.52 -46.53
N ALA A 973 -12.37 39.57 -46.82
CA ALA A 973 -13.28 40.72 -46.53
C ALA A 973 -14.15 41.28 -47.70
N ARG A 974 -15.23 41.95 -47.26
CA ARG A 974 -16.03 43.03 -47.91
C ARG A 974 -17.17 42.71 -48.90
N GLY A 975 -18.37 42.57 -48.31
CA GLY A 975 -19.63 43.19 -48.77
C GLY A 975 -20.34 42.54 -49.96
N ARG A 976 -21.63 42.83 -50.25
CA ARG A 976 -22.69 43.65 -49.59
C ARG A 976 -24.01 42.85 -49.74
N GLY A 977 -25.14 43.09 -49.07
CA GLY A 977 -25.57 44.09 -48.08
C GLY A 977 -27.11 44.22 -48.12
N GLY A 978 -27.76 44.65 -47.02
CA GLY A 978 -29.23 44.72 -46.87
C GLY A 978 -29.89 43.34 -46.65
N GLY A 979 -31.10 43.20 -46.08
CA GLY A 979 -31.96 44.11 -45.30
C GLY A 979 -32.79 43.24 -44.34
N GLN A 980 -33.01 43.59 -43.06
CA GLN A 980 -33.98 44.57 -42.54
C GLN A 980 -35.46 44.09 -42.64
N PHE A 981 -36.17 44.13 -41.50
CA PHE A 981 -37.55 43.63 -41.26
C PHE A 981 -37.72 42.10 -41.33
N GLY A 982 -38.63 41.46 -40.56
CA GLY A 982 -39.44 41.95 -39.43
C GLY A 982 -40.70 41.11 -39.18
N GLY A 983 -41.18 41.03 -37.93
CA GLY A 983 -42.55 40.60 -37.61
C GLY A 983 -42.78 39.14 -37.15
N LEU A 984 -43.26 39.00 -35.91
CA LEU A 984 -44.25 37.99 -35.47
C LEU A 984 -45.67 38.47 -35.93
N PRO A 985 -46.83 37.80 -35.69
CA PRO A 985 -47.17 36.51 -35.03
C PRO A 985 -48.09 35.67 -35.98
N PRO A 986 -49.20 34.96 -35.60
CA PRO A 986 -49.67 34.35 -34.34
C PRO A 986 -50.12 32.86 -34.43
N LEU A 987 -50.66 32.33 -33.32
CA LEU A 987 -51.37 31.03 -33.25
C LEU A 987 -52.86 31.12 -33.64
N ALA A 988 -53.44 30.01 -34.11
CA ALA A 988 -54.86 29.63 -33.90
C ALA A 988 -55.07 28.11 -34.15
N GLN A 989 -56.20 27.55 -33.72
CA GLN A 989 -56.56 26.11 -33.76
C GLN A 989 -57.80 25.82 -34.66
N PHE A 990 -58.35 24.59 -34.56
CA PHE A 990 -59.51 23.96 -35.24
C PHE A 990 -59.21 23.21 -36.56
N GLY A 991 -59.82 22.04 -36.84
CA GLY A 991 -60.65 21.16 -35.99
C GLY A 991 -61.48 20.12 -36.76
N ALA A 992 -61.64 18.90 -36.19
CA ALA A 992 -62.50 17.79 -36.68
C ALA A 992 -62.09 17.13 -38.03
N ALA A 993 -62.62 15.97 -38.49
CA ALA A 993 -63.74 15.15 -37.99
C ALA A 993 -63.59 13.62 -38.22
N ALA A 994 -64.53 12.89 -37.58
CA ALA A 994 -65.07 11.52 -37.74
C ALA A 994 -64.56 10.58 -38.88
N ARG A 995 -64.46 9.23 -38.72
CA ARG A 995 -65.29 8.18 -38.05
C ARG A 995 -66.62 7.80 -38.75
N GLY A 996 -66.78 6.51 -39.05
CA GLY A 996 -68.06 5.85 -39.33
C GLY A 996 -67.93 4.31 -39.23
N ARG A 997 -68.85 3.63 -38.54
CA ARG A 997 -68.92 2.15 -38.42
C ARG A 997 -70.35 1.68 -38.70
N GLY A 998 -70.48 0.54 -39.37
CA GLY A 998 -71.71 -0.21 -39.63
C GLY A 998 -71.38 -1.31 -40.66
N VAL A 999 -71.09 -2.55 -40.27
CA VAL A 999 -71.99 -3.59 -39.74
C VAL A 999 -73.07 -3.98 -40.76
N GLY A 1000 -72.89 -5.16 -41.35
CA GLY A 1000 -73.83 -5.87 -42.22
C GLY A 1000 -73.46 -7.36 -42.23
N LEU A 1001 -74.46 -8.25 -42.27
CA LEU A 1001 -74.30 -9.70 -42.14
C LEU A 1001 -74.77 -10.43 -43.41
N GLY A 1002 -74.11 -11.54 -43.75
CA GLY A 1002 -74.77 -12.68 -44.43
C GLY A 1002 -74.19 -13.17 -45.77
N GLY A 1003 -73.88 -14.48 -45.82
CA GLY A 1003 -74.29 -15.39 -46.91
C GLY A 1003 -73.49 -15.47 -48.23
N GLY A 1004 -73.26 -16.70 -48.71
CA GLY A 1004 -72.79 -17.02 -50.09
C GLY A 1004 -71.28 -16.84 -50.31
N ALA A 1005 -70.43 -17.79 -50.71
CA ALA A 1005 -70.54 -19.10 -51.40
C ALA A 1005 -70.76 -19.05 -52.93
N GLY A 1006 -69.74 -19.47 -53.71
CA GLY A 1006 -69.85 -19.90 -55.12
C GLY A 1006 -68.90 -19.24 -56.13
N GLY A 1007 -68.17 -20.06 -56.91
CA GLY A 1007 -67.47 -19.68 -58.16
C GLY A 1007 -66.15 -18.87 -58.02
N GLY A 1008 -65.00 -19.26 -58.60
CA GLY A 1008 -64.63 -20.51 -59.28
C GLY A 1008 -64.65 -20.47 -60.81
N LEU A 1009 -63.46 -20.43 -61.43
CA LEU A 1009 -63.07 -20.78 -62.83
C LEU A 1009 -61.58 -20.37 -63.02
N GLY A 1010 -60.66 -21.12 -63.64
CA GLY A 1010 -60.67 -22.52 -64.10
C GLY A 1010 -59.49 -22.81 -65.05
N MET A 1011 -58.94 -24.04 -65.01
CA MET A 1011 -57.84 -24.60 -65.86
C MET A 1011 -56.40 -24.04 -65.63
N GLY A 1012 -55.31 -24.78 -65.83
CA GLY A 1012 -55.17 -26.24 -66.04
C GLY A 1012 -53.81 -26.68 -66.65
N PHE A 1013 -53.32 -27.90 -66.31
CA PHE A 1013 -52.16 -28.63 -66.90
C PHE A 1013 -50.75 -27.99 -66.71
N GLY A 1014 -49.62 -28.70 -66.89
CA GLY A 1014 -49.40 -30.15 -67.00
C GLY A 1014 -48.15 -30.59 -67.80
N SER A 1015 -47.13 -31.14 -67.12
CA SER A 1015 -46.11 -32.15 -67.54
C SER A 1015 -45.34 -32.12 -68.91
N ASN A 1016 -44.03 -32.38 -68.83
CA ASN A 1016 -43.16 -33.13 -69.78
C ASN A 1016 -42.79 -32.59 -71.20
N GLY A 1017 -41.52 -32.18 -71.38
CA GLY A 1017 -40.44 -33.01 -71.99
C GLY A 1017 -40.24 -33.10 -73.52
N GLY A 1018 -38.95 -33.16 -73.97
CA GLY A 1018 -38.54 -33.80 -75.24
C GLY A 1018 -37.44 -33.11 -76.11
N GLY A 1019 -36.47 -33.89 -76.61
CA GLY A 1019 -35.51 -33.55 -77.70
C GLY A 1019 -34.16 -32.92 -77.24
N MET A 1020 -32.96 -33.52 -77.40
CA MET A 1020 -32.23 -34.06 -78.58
C MET A 1020 -31.74 -32.98 -79.55
N ALA A 1021 -30.51 -32.97 -80.10
CA ALA A 1021 -29.26 -33.73 -79.89
C ALA A 1021 -28.13 -32.97 -80.68
N SER A 1022 -26.81 -33.24 -80.70
CA SER A 1022 -25.84 -34.16 -80.05
C SER A 1022 -24.42 -33.62 -80.38
N GLY A 1023 -23.30 -33.99 -79.74
CA GLY A 1023 -23.07 -34.91 -78.61
C GLY A 1023 -21.62 -35.44 -78.60
N GLY A 1024 -21.01 -35.61 -77.42
CA GLY A 1024 -19.58 -35.96 -77.25
C GLY A 1024 -18.66 -34.74 -77.15
N GLY A 1025 -17.36 -34.87 -76.86
CA GLY A 1025 -16.57 -36.07 -76.50
C GLY A 1025 -15.11 -35.93 -76.95
N ALA A 1026 -14.05 -36.23 -76.17
CA ALA A 1026 -13.93 -36.69 -74.78
C ALA A 1026 -12.83 -35.83 -74.06
N GLY A 1027 -12.17 -36.12 -72.93
CA GLY A 1027 -12.01 -37.31 -72.07
C GLY A 1027 -10.51 -37.50 -71.73
N ALA A 1028 -10.06 -38.14 -70.64
CA ALA A 1028 -10.66 -38.66 -69.41
C ALA A 1028 -9.50 -38.91 -68.39
N GLY A 1029 -9.64 -39.22 -67.10
CA GLY A 1029 -10.78 -39.47 -66.20
C GLY A 1029 -10.32 -40.32 -64.99
N ARG A 1030 -11.24 -40.66 -64.06
CA ARG A 1030 -11.02 -41.43 -62.78
C ARG A 1030 -10.32 -40.61 -61.67
N GLY A 1031 -10.70 -40.60 -60.37
CA GLY A 1031 -11.78 -41.21 -59.53
C GLY A 1031 -11.33 -41.16 -58.03
N ALA A 1032 -12.01 -41.62 -56.96
CA ALA A 1032 -13.39 -41.92 -56.53
C ALA A 1032 -13.29 -42.62 -55.12
N PHE A 1033 -14.19 -42.68 -54.11
CA PHE A 1033 -15.48 -42.07 -53.65
C PHE A 1033 -15.69 -42.55 -52.17
N GLY A 1034 -16.53 -42.03 -51.24
CA GLY A 1034 -17.34 -40.80 -51.15
C GLY A 1034 -18.57 -40.91 -50.18
N GLY A 1035 -18.44 -40.56 -48.89
CA GLY A 1035 -19.53 -40.53 -47.84
C GLY A 1035 -19.29 -41.48 -46.64
N GLY A 1036 -19.94 -41.38 -45.46
CA GLY A 1036 -20.87 -40.37 -44.88
C GLY A 1036 -21.48 -40.84 -43.52
N GLU A 1037 -21.87 -39.89 -42.64
CA GLU A 1037 -22.72 -40.00 -41.40
C GLU A 1037 -22.40 -41.01 -40.27
N GLY A 1038 -22.88 -40.77 -39.03
CA GLY A 1038 -23.13 -41.85 -38.03
C GLY A 1038 -22.63 -41.73 -36.57
N LEU A 1039 -23.58 -41.49 -35.66
CA LEU A 1039 -23.69 -41.78 -34.21
C LEU A 1039 -22.69 -42.69 -33.42
N ALA A 1040 -22.38 -42.23 -32.19
CA ALA A 1040 -22.43 -42.93 -30.88
C ALA A 1040 -21.35 -43.95 -30.35
N ALA A 1041 -21.21 -43.92 -29.01
CA ALA A 1041 -20.89 -44.99 -28.03
C ALA A 1041 -19.51 -45.73 -27.97
N ALA A 1042 -18.69 -45.35 -26.97
CA ALA A 1042 -18.09 -46.16 -25.87
C ALA A 1042 -17.25 -47.47 -26.09
N ALA A 1043 -16.46 -47.78 -25.04
CA ALA A 1043 -15.89 -49.10 -24.62
C ALA A 1043 -14.44 -49.55 -25.04
N THR A 1044 -13.47 -49.17 -24.20
CA THR A 1044 -12.43 -50.02 -23.52
C THR A 1044 -11.57 -51.11 -24.22
N ALA A 1045 -10.24 -50.91 -24.13
CA ALA A 1045 -9.19 -51.79 -23.49
C ALA A 1045 -8.28 -52.77 -24.29
N ALA A 1046 -7.14 -53.11 -23.66
CA ALA A 1046 -6.06 -54.09 -23.99
C ALA A 1046 -5.12 -53.75 -25.18
N ALA A 1047 -3.76 -53.72 -25.14
CA ALA A 1047 -2.66 -54.56 -24.57
C ALA A 1047 -2.04 -55.52 -25.65
N ALA A 1048 -0.73 -55.90 -25.69
CA ALA A 1048 0.53 -55.47 -25.04
C ALA A 1048 1.78 -56.15 -25.74
N ALA A 1049 2.95 -56.23 -25.07
CA ALA A 1049 4.26 -56.85 -25.44
C ALA A 1049 5.20 -56.00 -26.34
N ALA A 1050 6.55 -56.07 -26.29
CA ALA A 1050 7.53 -56.92 -25.55
C ALA A 1050 8.70 -56.05 -24.99
N VAL A 1051 9.56 -56.36 -24.00
CA VAL A 1051 10.14 -57.59 -23.38
C VAL A 1051 11.36 -58.17 -24.14
N HIS A 1052 12.57 -58.42 -23.58
CA HIS A 1052 13.26 -58.05 -22.31
C HIS A 1052 14.78 -58.42 -22.38
N ARG A 1053 15.69 -57.84 -21.54
CA ARG A 1053 17.02 -58.43 -21.22
C ARG A 1053 17.52 -58.19 -19.78
N MET A 1054 18.38 -59.12 -19.33
CA MET A 1054 18.86 -59.50 -17.97
C MET A 1054 19.76 -58.51 -17.19
N ALA A 1055 20.22 -58.74 -15.95
CA ALA A 1055 19.75 -59.45 -14.71
C ALA A 1055 20.95 -59.65 -13.72
N VAL A 1056 20.71 -60.28 -12.53
CA VAL A 1056 21.69 -60.76 -11.50
C VAL A 1056 22.26 -59.64 -10.60
N ALA A 1057 22.45 -59.75 -9.26
CA ALA A 1057 21.95 -60.62 -8.16
C ALA A 1057 22.37 -60.00 -6.79
N GLY A 1058 21.95 -60.43 -5.60
CA GLY A 1058 20.92 -61.42 -5.20
C GLY A 1058 21.04 -61.95 -3.75
N ARG A 1059 20.15 -62.91 -3.40
CA ARG A 1059 20.07 -63.78 -2.18
C ARG A 1059 19.51 -63.21 -0.85
N GLY A 1060 18.64 -64.00 -0.18
CA GLY A 1060 18.06 -63.83 1.17
C GLY A 1060 16.59 -63.35 1.13
N LEU A 1061 15.50 -64.14 1.35
CA LEU A 1061 15.15 -65.18 2.36
C LEU A 1061 15.09 -64.62 3.80
N THR A 1062 14.03 -64.76 4.61
CA THR A 1062 12.87 -65.69 4.53
C THR A 1062 11.60 -65.20 5.30
N ARG A 1063 10.43 -65.74 4.90
CA ARG A 1063 9.13 -65.97 5.62
C ARG A 1063 8.95 -65.50 7.08
N GLY A 1064 7.74 -65.02 7.44
CA GLY A 1064 7.30 -64.90 8.86
C GLY A 1064 5.89 -64.35 9.15
N SER A 1065 4.87 -65.21 9.05
CA SER A 1065 3.56 -65.13 9.76
C SER A 1065 3.74 -65.17 11.31
N SER A 1066 2.81 -64.77 12.20
CA SER A 1066 1.42 -64.24 12.16
C SER A 1066 0.99 -63.77 13.59
N ARG A 1067 -0.30 -63.37 13.77
CA ARG A 1067 -1.22 -63.54 14.96
C ARG A 1067 -0.61 -63.78 16.37
N SER A 1068 -1.15 -63.30 17.50
CA SER A 1068 -2.32 -62.45 17.85
C SER A 1068 -2.37 -62.28 19.38
N SER A 1069 -3.26 -61.43 19.94
CA SER A 1069 -3.71 -61.45 21.37
C SER A 1069 -2.61 -61.16 22.44
N THR A 1070 -2.85 -60.77 23.71
CA THR A 1070 -4.05 -60.31 24.48
C THR A 1070 -3.63 -59.44 25.68
N ARG A 1071 -4.39 -58.37 25.97
CA ARG A 1071 -5.04 -58.03 27.26
C ARG A 1071 -4.28 -58.16 28.62
N THR A 1072 -4.43 -57.11 29.46
CA THR A 1072 -4.59 -57.10 30.95
C THR A 1072 -3.39 -56.86 31.90
N ALA A 1073 -3.26 -55.58 32.33
CA ALA A 1073 -3.14 -55.05 33.70
C ALA A 1073 -2.10 -55.49 34.78
N CYS A 1074 -1.62 -54.46 35.51
CA CYS A 1074 -1.47 -54.32 36.98
C CYS A 1074 -0.23 -54.78 37.81
N THR A 1075 0.27 -53.79 38.57
CA THR A 1075 0.66 -53.77 40.02
C THR A 1075 2.01 -54.27 40.58
N TYR A 1076 2.72 -53.28 41.19
CA TYR A 1076 3.38 -53.26 42.53
C TYR A 1076 4.76 -53.90 42.85
N PHE A 1077 5.56 -53.10 43.61
CA PHE A 1077 6.59 -53.46 44.62
C PHE A 1077 7.89 -54.18 44.16
N ALA A 1078 9.06 -54.10 44.84
CA ALA A 1078 9.50 -53.35 46.04
C ALA A 1078 11.06 -53.37 46.23
N ARG A 1079 11.58 -52.48 47.11
CA ARG A 1079 12.89 -52.58 47.87
C ARG A 1079 14.19 -52.43 47.03
N ARG A 1080 15.38 -52.07 47.56
CA ARG A 1080 15.95 -51.66 48.89
C ARG A 1080 17.27 -50.85 48.60
N SER A 1081 18.22 -50.40 49.44
CA SER A 1081 18.57 -50.17 50.87
C SER A 1081 19.97 -49.47 50.87
N ASP A 1082 20.51 -48.71 51.83
CA ASP A 1082 20.15 -48.02 53.10
C ASP A 1082 21.31 -46.98 53.34
N GLN A 1083 21.45 -46.42 54.54
CA GLN A 1083 22.69 -45.81 55.10
C GLN A 1083 23.13 -44.37 54.69
N ARG A 1084 23.48 -43.44 55.61
CA ARG A 1084 23.07 -43.20 57.03
C ARG A 1084 23.63 -41.86 57.59
N GLY A 1085 22.96 -41.27 58.60
CA GLY A 1085 23.43 -40.11 59.42
C GLY A 1085 22.54 -38.85 59.30
N VAL A 1086 21.67 -38.37 60.23
CA VAL A 1086 21.44 -38.44 61.71
C VAL A 1086 22.24 -37.36 62.50
N PRO A 1087 21.68 -36.57 63.49
CA PRO A 1087 20.39 -36.69 64.22
C PRO A 1087 19.49 -35.40 64.42
N ARG A 1088 18.20 -35.64 64.78
CA ARG A 1088 17.26 -35.02 65.79
C ARG A 1088 17.30 -33.52 66.22
N ALA A 1089 16.24 -32.88 66.81
CA ALA A 1089 14.75 -32.94 66.70
C ALA A 1089 14.01 -31.99 67.71
N GLY A 1090 13.22 -31.00 67.24
CA GLY A 1090 12.11 -30.28 67.94
C GLY A 1090 12.42 -29.42 69.20
N PRO A 1091 11.43 -28.70 69.83
CA PRO A 1091 10.05 -28.36 69.43
C PRO A 1091 9.71 -26.83 69.52
N LEU A 1092 8.43 -26.45 69.41
CA LEU A 1092 7.85 -25.08 69.60
C LEU A 1092 7.67 -24.72 71.11
N PRO A 1093 7.68 -23.42 71.53
CA PRO A 1093 6.44 -22.63 71.66
C PRO A 1093 6.58 -21.08 71.44
N THR A 1094 5.65 -20.28 71.98
CA THR A 1094 5.34 -18.86 71.67
C THR A 1094 5.60 -17.86 72.83
N GLN A 1095 5.73 -16.55 72.52
CA GLN A 1095 5.04 -15.37 73.13
C GLN A 1095 5.88 -14.06 73.28
N THR A 1096 5.18 -12.91 73.27
CA THR A 1096 5.55 -11.52 73.70
C THR A 1096 6.74 -10.81 73.00
N SER A 1097 6.82 -9.48 72.91
CA SER A 1097 5.98 -8.32 73.35
C SER A 1097 5.92 -7.24 72.23
N ALA A 1098 4.98 -6.29 72.10
CA ALA A 1098 4.02 -5.60 73.00
C ALA A 1098 4.62 -4.42 73.81
N THR A 1099 4.70 -3.20 73.26
CA THR A 1099 3.71 -2.07 73.29
C THR A 1099 3.70 -1.17 74.54
N THR A 1100 3.80 0.14 74.31
CA THR A 1100 3.30 1.28 75.13
C THR A 1100 2.83 2.38 74.14
N SER A 1101 1.75 3.18 74.28
CA SER A 1101 1.00 3.81 75.39
C SER A 1101 1.67 5.09 75.95
N THR A 1102 1.02 6.25 76.21
CA THR A 1102 -0.37 6.75 76.01
C THR A 1102 -0.41 8.29 76.27
N THR A 1103 -1.60 8.93 76.15
CA THR A 1103 -2.10 10.13 76.90
C THR A 1103 -1.50 11.56 76.74
N GLU A 1104 -2.41 12.50 76.40
CA GLU A 1104 -2.60 13.89 76.91
C GLU A 1104 -1.54 15.02 76.79
N GLY A 1105 -1.99 16.31 76.79
CA GLY A 1105 -1.16 17.43 77.29
C GLY A 1105 -1.08 18.79 76.54
N ARG A 1106 -2.18 19.57 76.51
CA ARG A 1106 -2.32 21.04 76.22
C ARG A 1106 -1.09 21.95 75.91
N GLY A 1107 -1.24 22.82 74.89
CA GLY A 1107 -0.75 24.23 74.87
C GLY A 1107 0.41 24.56 73.89
N GLY A 1108 0.43 25.71 73.18
CA GLY A 1108 -0.60 26.76 73.00
C GLY A 1108 -0.13 28.00 72.19
N ASP A 1109 -1.09 28.77 71.64
CA ASP A 1109 -1.00 30.15 71.08
C ASP A 1109 -0.09 30.38 69.82
N THR A 1110 -0.30 31.35 68.89
CA THR A 1110 -1.13 32.58 68.86
C THR A 1110 -1.73 32.96 67.47
N ARG A 1111 -2.95 33.54 67.51
CA ARG A 1111 -3.47 34.75 66.78
C ARG A 1111 -3.90 34.79 65.27
N ARG A 1112 -5.16 35.30 65.13
CA ARG A 1112 -5.85 36.06 64.03
C ARG A 1112 -6.39 35.26 62.83
N ARG A 1113 -7.69 35.30 62.41
CA ARG A 1113 -8.76 36.35 62.23
C ARG A 1113 -8.50 37.31 61.04
N ALA A 1114 -9.44 37.63 60.12
CA ALA A 1114 -10.83 37.18 59.84
C ALA A 1114 -11.13 37.39 58.30
N VAL A 1115 -12.31 37.55 57.66
CA VAL A 1115 -13.68 38.00 58.05
C VAL A 1115 -14.78 36.98 57.61
N ALA A 1116 -15.83 37.32 56.83
CA ALA A 1116 -17.16 36.69 56.94
C ALA A 1116 -18.18 36.97 55.77
N ASP A 1117 -19.46 36.65 56.04
CA ASP A 1117 -20.74 36.95 55.32
C ASP A 1117 -21.12 36.08 54.09
N GLY A 1118 -22.39 35.65 53.89
CA GLY A 1118 -23.59 35.67 54.76
C GLY A 1118 -24.93 35.24 54.08
N ALA A 1119 -25.86 34.63 54.84
CA ALA A 1119 -27.28 34.24 54.51
C ALA A 1119 -27.54 33.25 53.32
N GLY A 1120 -28.69 32.58 53.13
CA GLY A 1120 -29.93 32.35 53.95
C GLY A 1120 -31.26 32.63 53.20
N VAL A 1121 -32.43 31.97 53.39
CA VAL A 1121 -32.87 30.70 54.07
C VAL A 1121 -34.37 30.41 53.76
N ALA A 1122 -34.96 29.25 54.18
CA ALA A 1122 -36.43 28.91 54.29
C ALA A 1122 -37.27 28.65 52.99
N PHE A 1123 -38.45 27.98 52.93
CA PHE A 1123 -39.18 26.90 53.66
C PHE A 1123 -40.41 26.45 52.80
N GLY A 1124 -41.12 25.33 53.09
CA GLY A 1124 -42.56 25.17 52.67
C GLY A 1124 -43.08 23.77 52.27
N GLU A 1125 -44.06 23.23 53.03
CA GLU A 1125 -44.60 21.84 52.99
C GLU A 1125 -45.81 21.54 52.04
N ARG A 1126 -46.18 20.23 51.99
CA ARG A 1126 -47.55 19.60 51.87
C ARG A 1126 -48.28 19.47 50.51
N GLY A 1127 -48.91 18.30 50.32
CA GLY A 1127 -50.11 18.07 49.47
C GLY A 1127 -50.10 16.79 48.62
N GLY A 1128 -50.84 15.74 48.99
CA GLY A 1128 -50.84 14.43 48.27
C GLY A 1128 -52.18 14.03 47.63
N GLY A 1129 -52.23 12.87 46.94
CA GLY A 1129 -53.48 12.17 46.59
C GLY A 1129 -53.50 11.36 45.27
N GLY A 1130 -53.68 10.02 45.36
CA GLY A 1130 -53.94 9.09 44.24
C GLY A 1130 -52.71 8.70 43.38
N GLY A 1131 -52.50 7.46 42.92
CA GLY A 1131 -53.31 6.22 42.94
C GLY A 1131 -53.46 5.67 41.49
N ALA A 1132 -53.42 4.37 41.19
CA ALA A 1132 -53.06 3.16 41.96
C ALA A 1132 -52.75 2.00 40.98
N HIS A 1133 -52.21 0.87 41.49
CA HIS A 1133 -51.91 -0.40 40.78
C HIS A 1133 -50.78 -0.36 39.72
N GLY A 1134 -49.95 -1.39 39.56
CA GLY A 1134 -49.78 -2.59 40.38
C GLY A 1134 -49.32 -3.82 39.58
N VAL A 1135 -48.11 -4.32 39.84
CA VAL A 1135 -47.63 -5.63 39.39
C VAL A 1135 -46.75 -6.23 40.50
N ASP A 1136 -47.21 -7.32 41.11
CA ASP A 1136 -46.47 -8.06 42.12
C ASP A 1136 -46.10 -9.47 41.63
N VAL A 1137 -44.84 -9.85 41.90
CA VAL A 1137 -44.33 -11.16 42.32
C VAL A 1137 -44.90 -12.46 41.73
N VAL A 1138 -43.98 -13.31 41.22
CA VAL A 1138 -43.85 -14.77 41.43
C VAL A 1138 -42.68 -15.27 40.55
N PHE A 1139 -41.70 -16.08 40.97
CA PHE A 1139 -41.04 -16.34 42.27
C PHE A 1139 -39.68 -17.00 41.92
N VAL A 1140 -38.61 -16.81 42.71
CA VAL A 1140 -37.39 -17.63 42.60
C VAL A 1140 -36.89 -18.03 43.99
N VAL A 1141 -36.72 -19.33 44.20
CA VAL A 1141 -36.19 -19.98 45.42
C VAL A 1141 -35.35 -21.18 44.94
N GLY A 1142 -34.14 -21.46 45.45
CA GLY A 1142 -33.38 -20.76 46.49
C GLY A 1142 -31.89 -21.13 46.50
N LEU A 1143 -31.18 -20.63 47.52
CA LEU A 1143 -29.74 -20.82 47.82
C LEU A 1143 -29.48 -22.17 48.54
N PRO A 1144 -28.23 -22.61 48.88
CA PRO A 1144 -26.93 -21.90 48.91
C PRO A 1144 -25.79 -22.67 48.16
N GLU A 1145 -24.47 -22.50 48.32
CA GLU A 1145 -23.64 -21.75 49.28
C GLU A 1145 -22.20 -21.43 48.76
N SER A 1146 -21.45 -20.68 49.59
CA SER A 1146 -19.97 -20.59 49.67
C SER A 1146 -19.24 -19.58 48.76
N ALA A 1147 -18.10 -19.10 49.26
CA ALA A 1147 -17.43 -17.86 48.87
C ALA A 1147 -15.90 -17.96 49.14
N PRO A 1148 -15.09 -16.87 49.03
CA PRO A 1148 -14.92 -15.96 47.89
C PRO A 1148 -13.43 -15.86 47.46
N TRP A 1149 -13.14 -15.53 46.19
CA TRP A 1149 -11.79 -15.07 45.79
C TRP A 1149 -11.82 -13.87 44.83
N ARG A 1150 -10.85 -12.95 45.01
CA ARG A 1150 -10.71 -11.72 44.23
C ARG A 1150 -9.90 -11.94 42.96
N GLY A 1151 -10.49 -11.69 41.80
CA GLY A 1151 -9.78 -11.68 40.50
C GLY A 1151 -9.30 -10.27 40.12
N GLN A 1152 -8.05 -9.92 40.43
CA GLN A 1152 -7.42 -8.66 39.97
C GLN A 1152 -6.39 -8.95 38.87
N ARG A 1153 -6.28 -8.06 37.87
CA ARG A 1153 -5.44 -8.25 36.68
C ARG A 1153 -3.95 -8.40 37.05
N LEU A 1154 -3.28 -9.41 36.51
CA LEU A 1154 -1.81 -9.47 36.50
C LEU A 1154 -1.28 -9.94 35.14
N ARG A 1155 -0.12 -9.37 34.76
CA ARG A 1155 0.68 -9.81 33.61
C ARG A 1155 1.49 -11.03 34.01
N GLN A 1156 1.81 -11.92 33.06
CA GLN A 1156 2.97 -12.80 33.19
C GLN A 1156 3.85 -12.69 31.95
N HIS A 1157 5.11 -12.35 32.18
CA HIS A 1157 6.20 -12.72 31.28
C HIS A 1157 6.50 -14.22 31.48
N CYS A 1158 7.01 -14.88 30.45
CA CYS A 1158 7.78 -16.10 30.63
C CYS A 1158 9.08 -15.97 29.84
N SER A 1159 10.20 -15.89 30.56
CA SER A 1159 11.56 -15.85 29.99
C SER A 1159 12.09 -17.27 29.85
N TYR A 1160 12.95 -17.52 28.86
CA TYR A 1160 13.74 -18.74 28.79
C TYR A 1160 15.18 -18.43 28.39
N ASP A 1161 16.12 -18.71 29.29
CA ASP A 1161 17.56 -18.63 29.06
C ASP A 1161 18.13 -20.00 28.62
N PHE A 1162 19.21 -19.95 27.83
CA PHE A 1162 19.88 -21.12 27.26
C PHE A 1162 21.03 -21.64 28.14
N VAL A 1163 21.11 -22.96 28.35
CA VAL A 1163 22.36 -23.66 28.71
C VAL A 1163 22.52 -24.90 27.82
N ARG A 1164 23.77 -25.23 27.48
CA ARG A 1164 24.14 -26.20 26.43
C ARG A 1164 24.15 -27.66 26.92
N GLY A 1165 23.74 -28.58 26.05
CA GLY A 1165 24.04 -30.02 26.14
C GLY A 1165 23.68 -30.73 24.83
N GLY A 1166 24.66 -31.25 24.10
CA GLY A 1166 24.47 -31.69 22.71
C GLY A 1166 24.71 -33.17 22.44
N ARG A 1167 23.85 -33.76 21.59
CA ARG A 1167 24.18 -34.80 20.59
C ARG A 1167 23.06 -34.88 19.55
N VAL A 1168 23.39 -35.30 18.33
CA VAL A 1168 22.52 -35.17 17.14
C VAL A 1168 21.95 -36.52 16.71
N CYS A 1169 20.66 -36.55 16.37
CA CYS A 1169 20.13 -37.42 15.32
C CYS A 1169 18.87 -36.77 14.70
N THR A 1170 18.56 -37.10 13.45
CA THR A 1170 17.47 -36.50 12.65
C THR A 1170 16.19 -37.34 12.69
N VAL A 1171 15.03 -36.70 12.39
CA VAL A 1171 13.91 -37.18 11.53
C VAL A 1171 12.56 -36.51 11.94
N CYS A 1172 11.90 -35.88 10.95
CA CYS A 1172 10.49 -35.39 10.91
C CYS A 1172 9.99 -34.34 11.94
N GLY A 1173 9.08 -33.47 11.47
CA GLY A 1173 8.26 -32.56 12.31
C GLY A 1173 6.83 -33.08 12.51
N PRO A 1174 5.92 -32.26 13.08
CA PRO A 1174 4.80 -31.80 12.23
C PRO A 1174 4.31 -30.36 12.53
N ASN A 1175 3.47 -29.84 11.62
CA ASN A 1175 2.68 -28.62 11.82
C ASN A 1175 1.50 -28.85 12.78
N ILE A 1176 1.03 -27.78 13.44
CA ILE A 1176 -0.30 -27.72 14.07
C ILE A 1176 -0.99 -26.43 13.62
N TYR A 1177 -2.13 -26.56 12.94
CA TYR A 1177 -3.07 -25.47 12.66
C TYR A 1177 -4.29 -25.61 13.55
N PHE A 1178 -4.73 -24.52 14.18
CA PHE A 1178 -6.04 -24.46 14.83
C PHE A 1178 -7.02 -23.67 13.96
N TRP A 1179 -8.11 -24.34 13.57
CA TRP A 1179 -9.37 -23.69 13.19
C TRP A 1179 -10.31 -23.76 14.38
N GLN A 1180 -11.09 -22.69 14.61
CA GLN A 1180 -12.33 -22.73 15.39
C GLN A 1180 -13.45 -22.07 14.57
N ALA A 1181 -14.69 -22.39 14.93
CA ALA A 1181 -15.89 -22.23 14.10
C ALA A 1181 -16.48 -20.81 14.10
#